data_AF-E1QLU5-F1
#
_entry.id   AF-E1QLU5-F1
#
_cell.length_a   1.000
_cell.length_b   1.000
_cell.length_c   1.000
_cell.angle_alpha   90.00
_cell.angle_beta   90.00
_cell.angle_gamma   90.00
#
_symmetry.space_group_name_H-M   'P 1'
#
loop_
_entity.id
_entity.type
_entity.pdbx_description
1 polymer ?
#
loop_
_entity_poly.entity_id
_entity_poly.type
_entity_poly.pdbx_seq_one_letter_code
_entity_poly.pdbx_strand_id
1 'polypeptide(L)'
;MSLRLADRISAMPVGLKLGATMMGVCLVVSVSMLLLFHDVSMRHIVASLETSLGNELWHIQRQVDHLLKLHGAGGPAQTRQALERGMAHFAPGRTPGGSFAFVADEHGRVLAAHHYRAAVLPDRRAIKALLLRGHGFTSLSTPEGDIWLRFDKERNSGLLLVVQVSDDQARALFHRAKLTVFWLALIGSAVLAAVAIVALRRGVARPLRRLTAEAERVAAGDLTPPETLQRRDELGRLSAALRKLTISAQDMIRSAEANEARFRQLFSDSRDAAFIVGHDGRLSDVNAAAVKVFGYDNRQEMLDLPDTGPMFADEGQRQAYLEAIFAQGYVQDHHTTMRRKSGQAFEALITATARGGGEGRFGLVRDITEMAQAQAELRASEERYRRLVENAPGIVYRWCIDTKRFEYLNSTVERITGYKADDIIGDNDIMVRAIPSDQRQRVLQNWLSQISGEPPAVREQQFAIRDCQGGLHWFLERSILVRDDQGQPTYLEGIGFEITERKRLEEALREGQMMIEATLASLPVPVMVIDSRHKVVHWNRAMERISGRAASEVIGTSDHWRPFYPDIHPTLADLVLDGDYDAMEKHYGAKGLRRSSLVEGSIECEDLFWGESGHGRHLYFIAAPIKDEHGRVIRAVETLIDITDQKNLEQELRLLSVTDELTGLYNKRFFHATVDREMEIARRFGQPLALLMLDLDRFKQYNDTFGHLEGDKALAQFAGVVRGVVRAADLPCRYGGEEFAVLLPRTERAEAMVVAERIRAAVEAMDLWPVAADGQRQKRRVTVSIGVACLKGDLNQDRLINLADQALYAAKQAGRNRVIGECPLAQDGRD
;
A
#
# COMPACT_ATOMS: atom_id res chain seq x y z
N MET A 1 -71.77 68.41 -84.12
CA MET A 1 -70.39 68.76 -84.52
C MET A 1 -69.35 68.21 -83.55
N SER A 2 -69.53 68.39 -82.24
CA SER A 2 -68.70 67.86 -81.14
C SER A 2 -68.22 66.40 -81.28
N LEU A 3 -69.11 65.44 -81.49
CA LEU A 3 -68.76 64.01 -81.51
C LEU A 3 -67.67 63.65 -82.54
N ARG A 4 -67.70 64.23 -83.76
CA ARG A 4 -66.68 63.99 -84.79
C ARG A 4 -65.29 64.55 -84.46
N LEU A 5 -65.16 65.33 -83.38
CA LEU A 5 -63.87 65.82 -82.89
C LEU A 5 -63.21 64.81 -81.93
N ALA A 6 -64.00 64.09 -81.13
CA ALA A 6 -63.51 63.13 -80.14
C ALA A 6 -62.75 61.97 -80.81
N ASP A 7 -63.32 61.38 -81.86
CA ASP A 7 -62.70 60.26 -82.60
C ASP A 7 -61.40 60.68 -83.33
N ARG A 8 -61.30 61.94 -83.75
CA ARG A 8 -60.06 62.48 -84.32
C ARG A 8 -58.99 62.71 -83.26
N ILE A 9 -59.38 63.00 -82.00
CA ILE A 9 -58.44 63.11 -80.88
C ILE A 9 -58.02 61.73 -80.37
N SER A 10 -58.92 60.74 -80.35
CA SER A 10 -58.61 59.37 -79.88
C SER A 10 -57.56 58.67 -80.77
N ALA A 11 -57.54 58.94 -82.07
CA ALA A 11 -56.55 58.41 -83.01
C ALA A 11 -55.15 59.07 -82.92
N MET A 12 -54.97 60.19 -82.20
CA MET A 12 -53.69 60.92 -82.19
C MET A 12 -52.61 60.29 -81.28
N PRO A 13 -51.32 60.48 -81.61
CA PRO A 13 -50.21 60.20 -80.69
C PRO A 13 -50.35 60.96 -79.36
N VAL A 14 -49.92 60.34 -78.26
CA VAL A 14 -50.12 60.81 -76.88
C VAL A 14 -49.66 62.27 -76.66
N GLY A 15 -48.60 62.70 -77.36
CA GLY A 15 -48.08 64.07 -77.27
C GLY A 15 -49.06 65.16 -77.75
N LEU A 16 -49.90 64.90 -78.77
CA LEU A 16 -50.91 65.87 -79.20
C LEU A 16 -52.13 65.88 -78.27
N LYS A 17 -52.54 64.71 -77.77
CA LYS A 17 -53.64 64.57 -76.79
C LYS A 17 -53.40 65.45 -75.56
N LEU A 18 -52.20 65.38 -74.98
CA LEU A 18 -51.85 66.14 -73.77
C LEU A 18 -51.94 67.67 -73.96
N GLY A 19 -51.54 68.16 -75.13
CA GLY A 19 -51.60 69.60 -75.47
C GLY A 19 -53.02 70.14 -75.54
N ALA A 20 -53.94 69.37 -76.14
CA ALA A 20 -55.35 69.74 -76.21
C ALA A 20 -55.99 69.84 -74.82
N THR A 21 -55.72 68.89 -73.92
CA THR A 21 -56.29 68.89 -72.56
C THR A 21 -55.77 70.05 -71.71
N MET A 22 -54.47 70.36 -71.76
CA MET A 22 -53.89 71.49 -71.00
C MET A 22 -54.51 72.84 -71.36
N MET A 23 -54.83 73.07 -72.64
CA MET A 23 -55.43 74.34 -73.07
C MET A 23 -56.81 74.59 -72.46
N GLY A 24 -57.57 73.53 -72.15
CA GLY A 24 -58.82 73.62 -71.40
C GLY A 24 -58.63 73.94 -69.91
N VAL A 25 -57.60 73.37 -69.27
CA VAL A 25 -57.34 73.55 -67.83
C VAL A 25 -56.88 74.98 -67.50
N CYS A 26 -56.03 75.60 -68.32
CA CYS A 26 -55.58 76.98 -68.12
C CYS A 26 -56.73 78.00 -68.13
N LEU A 27 -57.79 77.72 -68.91
CA LEU A 27 -58.99 78.55 -68.97
C LEU A 27 -59.75 78.56 -67.63
N VAL A 28 -59.76 77.43 -66.90
CA VAL A 28 -60.45 77.28 -65.61
C VAL A 28 -59.64 77.88 -64.45
N VAL A 29 -58.34 77.58 -64.36
CA VAL A 29 -57.48 78.06 -63.25
C VAL A 29 -57.42 79.59 -63.19
N SER A 30 -57.48 80.25 -64.35
CA SER A 30 -57.50 81.71 -64.47
C SER A 30 -58.71 82.37 -63.78
N VAL A 31 -59.83 81.63 -63.60
CA VAL A 31 -61.04 82.12 -62.92
C VAL A 31 -60.92 81.98 -61.40
N SER A 32 -60.28 80.92 -60.89
CA SER A 32 -60.23 80.61 -59.47
C SER A 32 -59.25 81.46 -58.65
N MET A 33 -58.17 81.95 -59.26
CA MET A 33 -57.07 82.58 -58.52
C MET A 33 -57.37 84.00 -57.99
N LEU A 34 -58.52 84.60 -58.36
CA LEU A 34 -58.93 85.95 -57.93
C LEU A 34 -59.34 86.08 -56.45
N LEU A 35 -59.33 85.00 -55.65
CA LEU A 35 -60.18 84.88 -54.45
C LEU A 35 -59.47 84.71 -53.08
N LEU A 36 -58.15 84.44 -52.99
CA LEU A 36 -57.57 83.88 -51.75
C LEU A 36 -56.13 84.36 -51.43
N PHE A 37 -55.95 85.13 -50.34
CA PHE A 37 -54.65 85.35 -49.65
C PHE A 37 -54.83 86.00 -48.25
N HIS A 38 -53.95 85.69 -47.27
CA HIS A 38 -53.76 86.41 -46.00
C HIS A 38 -52.40 86.04 -45.31
N ASP A 39 -52.12 86.59 -44.12
CA ASP A 39 -50.89 86.41 -43.32
C ASP A 39 -51.19 86.02 -41.84
N VAL A 40 -50.23 85.42 -41.11
CA VAL A 40 -50.45 84.70 -39.84
C VAL A 40 -49.28 84.71 -38.81
N SER A 41 -48.02 84.45 -39.20
CA SER A 41 -47.18 83.48 -38.44
C SER A 41 -46.04 84.01 -37.52
N MET A 42 -46.15 85.15 -36.84
CA MET A 42 -45.00 85.81 -36.15
C MET A 42 -44.54 85.19 -34.79
N ARG A 43 -45.05 84.04 -34.30
CA ARG A 43 -45.01 83.72 -32.84
C ARG A 43 -43.92 82.82 -32.25
N HIS A 44 -43.13 82.06 -33.03
CA HIS A 44 -42.45 80.86 -32.50
C HIS A 44 -40.96 80.96 -32.09
N ILE A 45 -40.32 82.13 -32.16
CA ILE A 45 -38.83 82.22 -32.23
C ILE A 45 -38.08 82.12 -30.88
N VAL A 46 -38.71 82.40 -29.73
CA VAL A 46 -37.98 82.72 -28.48
C VAL A 46 -37.43 81.51 -27.68
N ALA A 47 -38.09 80.34 -27.73
CA ALA A 47 -38.01 79.34 -26.65
C ALA A 47 -36.77 78.39 -26.64
N SER A 48 -35.66 78.70 -27.33
CA SER A 48 -34.60 77.71 -27.61
C SER A 48 -33.23 77.98 -26.95
N LEU A 49 -33.05 79.08 -26.22
CA LEU A 49 -31.72 79.51 -25.74
C LEU A 49 -31.26 78.86 -24.42
N GLU A 50 -32.17 78.35 -23.59
CA GLU A 50 -31.88 77.97 -22.20
C GLU A 50 -31.01 76.70 -22.04
N THR A 51 -31.11 75.74 -22.96
CA THR A 51 -30.64 74.35 -22.72
C THR A 51 -29.12 74.14 -22.82
N SER A 52 -28.38 75.04 -23.47
CA SER A 52 -26.99 74.76 -23.91
C SER A 52 -25.92 74.91 -22.81
N LEU A 53 -26.25 75.53 -21.68
CA LEU A 53 -25.28 75.96 -20.65
C LEU A 53 -24.88 74.90 -19.62
N GLY A 54 -25.59 73.76 -19.54
CA GLY A 54 -25.45 72.82 -18.43
C GLY A 54 -24.22 71.90 -18.44
N ASN A 55 -23.64 71.60 -19.61
CA ASN A 55 -22.73 70.45 -19.76
C ASN A 55 -21.25 70.71 -19.39
N GLU A 56 -20.69 71.89 -19.69
CA GLU A 56 -19.25 72.13 -19.47
C GLU A 56 -18.85 72.10 -17.98
N LEU A 57 -19.79 72.43 -17.09
CA LEU A 57 -19.62 72.53 -15.64
C LEU A 57 -19.34 71.19 -14.92
N TRP A 58 -19.49 70.05 -15.59
CA TRP A 58 -19.27 68.73 -14.97
C TRP A 58 -17.78 68.34 -14.88
N HIS A 59 -16.99 68.64 -15.92
CA HIS A 59 -15.61 68.13 -16.03
C HIS A 59 -14.65 68.68 -14.98
N ILE A 60 -14.82 69.94 -14.57
CA ILE A 60 -13.93 70.66 -13.65
C ILE A 60 -13.91 70.02 -12.26
N GLN A 61 -15.04 69.45 -11.81
CA GLN A 61 -15.21 68.92 -10.46
C GLN A 61 -14.30 67.71 -10.16
N ARG A 62 -13.96 66.89 -11.16
CA ARG A 62 -13.29 65.60 -10.97
C ARG A 62 -11.78 65.70 -10.67
N GLN A 63 -11.14 66.82 -11.03
CA GLN A 63 -9.69 67.01 -10.80
C GLN A 63 -9.37 67.42 -9.34
N VAL A 64 -10.28 68.16 -8.68
CA VAL A 64 -10.07 68.69 -7.33
C VAL A 64 -10.00 67.57 -6.28
N ASP A 65 -10.86 66.55 -6.42
CA ASP A 65 -10.97 65.40 -5.52
C ASP A 65 -9.68 64.58 -5.38
N HIS A 66 -8.83 64.57 -6.42
CA HIS A 66 -7.64 63.73 -6.44
C HIS A 66 -6.47 64.31 -5.63
N LEU A 67 -6.44 65.64 -5.42
CA LEU A 67 -5.38 66.34 -4.69
C LEU A 67 -5.51 66.20 -3.17
N LEU A 68 -6.74 66.15 -2.66
CA LEU A 68 -7.03 66.15 -1.21
C LEU A 68 -6.65 64.85 -0.48
N LYS A 69 -6.49 63.73 -1.20
CA LYS A 69 -6.18 62.41 -0.59
C LYS A 69 -4.70 62.20 -0.23
N LEU A 70 -3.80 63.09 -0.63
CA LEU A 70 -2.34 62.88 -0.54
C LEU A 70 -1.66 63.46 0.71
N HIS A 71 -2.39 64.05 1.66
CA HIS A 71 -1.83 64.70 2.85
C HIS A 71 -2.50 64.22 4.14
N GLY A 72 -2.03 63.09 4.68
CA GLY A 72 -2.46 62.54 5.97
C GLY A 72 -1.27 62.29 6.90
N ALA A 73 -1.41 62.68 8.18
CA ALA A 73 -0.48 62.49 9.29
C ALA A 73 0.94 63.08 9.12
N GLY A 74 1.18 64.25 9.72
CA GLY A 74 2.51 64.83 9.91
C GLY A 74 2.53 65.83 11.05
N GLY A 75 3.45 65.69 12.01
CA GLY A 75 3.62 66.65 13.11
C GLY A 75 4.16 67.99 12.59
N PRO A 76 3.96 69.12 13.31
CA PRO A 76 4.25 70.47 12.77
C PRO A 76 5.66 70.67 12.21
N ALA A 77 6.68 70.01 12.78
CA ALA A 77 8.05 70.07 12.27
C ALA A 77 8.23 69.37 10.91
N GLN A 78 7.57 68.23 10.68
CA GLN A 78 7.62 67.50 9.40
C GLN A 78 6.77 68.19 8.34
N THR A 79 5.57 68.69 8.69
CA THR A 79 4.71 69.45 7.77
C THR A 79 5.38 70.76 7.35
N ARG A 80 6.12 71.42 8.25
CA ARG A 80 6.96 72.57 7.90
C ARG A 80 8.11 72.20 6.97
N GLN A 81 8.81 71.11 7.23
CA GLN A 81 9.90 70.64 6.36
C GLN A 81 9.38 70.14 4.99
N ALA A 82 8.13 69.67 4.90
CA ALA A 82 7.44 69.38 3.65
C ALA A 82 7.05 70.66 2.89
N LEU A 83 6.54 71.68 3.59
CA LEU A 83 6.34 73.02 2.99
C LEU A 83 7.66 73.60 2.46
N GLU A 84 8.74 73.55 3.24
CA GLU A 84 10.04 74.10 2.85
C GLU A 84 10.65 73.32 1.66
N ARG A 85 10.44 71.99 1.56
CA ARG A 85 10.78 71.19 0.36
C ARG A 85 9.87 71.48 -0.85
N GLY A 86 8.61 71.81 -0.64
CA GLY A 86 7.69 72.24 -1.72
C GLY A 86 7.98 73.65 -2.22
N MET A 87 8.36 74.56 -1.32
CA MET A 87 8.77 75.94 -1.64
C MET A 87 10.06 75.97 -2.46
N ALA A 88 10.92 74.97 -2.34
CA ALA A 88 12.10 74.79 -3.20
C ALA A 88 11.77 74.53 -4.69
N HIS A 89 10.50 74.39 -5.07
CA HIS A 89 10.04 74.25 -6.46
C HIS A 89 9.35 75.50 -7.05
N PHE A 90 9.29 76.63 -6.32
CA PHE A 90 8.55 77.83 -6.75
C PHE A 90 9.36 79.14 -6.70
N ALA A 91 10.31 79.30 -7.62
CA ALA A 91 10.93 80.59 -8.00
C ALA A 91 11.52 80.49 -9.44
N PRO A 92 11.67 81.60 -10.21
CA PRO A 92 10.54 82.21 -10.91
C PRO A 92 10.76 82.39 -12.43
N GLY A 93 9.74 82.08 -13.26
CA GLY A 93 9.91 81.87 -14.72
C GLY A 93 9.03 82.67 -15.71
N ARG A 94 8.35 83.74 -15.29
CA ARG A 94 7.47 84.63 -16.09
C ARG A 94 6.11 84.06 -16.59
N THR A 95 5.16 84.97 -16.73
CA THR A 95 3.71 84.86 -17.04
C THR A 95 3.35 86.01 -18.04
N PRO A 96 2.10 86.31 -18.47
CA PRO A 96 0.78 85.80 -18.05
C PRO A 96 -0.30 85.54 -19.12
N GLY A 97 -1.37 84.84 -18.72
CA GLY A 97 -2.64 84.75 -19.45
C GLY A 97 -3.51 83.57 -18.98
N GLY A 98 -4.51 83.81 -18.12
CA GLY A 98 -5.37 82.75 -17.56
C GLY A 98 -6.39 83.26 -16.55
N SER A 99 -7.24 82.36 -16.04
CA SER A 99 -8.31 82.64 -15.05
C SER A 99 -8.14 81.81 -13.78
N PHE A 100 -8.70 82.30 -12.67
CA PHE A 100 -8.32 81.91 -11.31
C PHE A 100 -9.48 81.36 -10.47
N ALA A 101 -9.15 80.46 -9.53
CA ALA A 101 -10.09 79.76 -8.64
C ALA A 101 -9.54 79.71 -7.21
N PHE A 102 -10.46 79.61 -6.23
CA PHE A 102 -10.15 79.72 -4.79
C PHE A 102 -10.71 78.53 -4.00
N VAL A 103 -9.96 78.07 -3.01
CA VAL A 103 -10.42 77.16 -1.95
C VAL A 103 -10.35 77.90 -0.63
N ALA A 104 -11.42 77.86 0.16
CA ALA A 104 -11.49 78.51 1.47
C ALA A 104 -11.99 77.55 2.55
N ASP A 105 -11.63 77.82 3.80
CA ASP A 105 -12.14 77.10 4.98
C ASP A 105 -13.56 77.54 5.37
N GLU A 106 -14.14 76.84 6.35
CA GLU A 106 -15.46 77.12 6.93
C GLU A 106 -15.55 78.47 7.67
N HIS A 107 -14.44 79.22 7.81
CA HIS A 107 -14.41 80.58 8.34
C HIS A 107 -14.25 81.64 7.24
N GLY A 108 -14.03 81.20 5.99
CA GLY A 108 -13.80 82.06 4.82
C GLY A 108 -12.35 82.54 4.68
N ARG A 109 -11.38 81.86 5.28
CA ARG A 109 -9.94 82.07 5.01
C ARG A 109 -9.55 81.28 3.78
N VAL A 110 -8.81 81.89 2.86
CA VAL A 110 -8.34 81.21 1.65
C VAL A 110 -7.24 80.22 2.01
N LEU A 111 -7.52 78.93 1.81
CA LEU A 111 -6.57 77.82 2.00
C LEU A 111 -5.65 77.66 0.79
N ALA A 112 -6.16 77.92 -0.41
CA ALA A 112 -5.39 77.98 -1.64
C ALA A 112 -6.02 78.95 -2.65
N ALA A 113 -5.17 79.71 -3.34
CA ALA A 113 -5.55 80.49 -4.51
C ALA A 113 -4.54 80.21 -5.63
N HIS A 114 -5.03 79.86 -6.82
CA HIS A 114 -4.26 80.01 -8.05
C HIS A 114 -4.84 81.17 -8.86
N HIS A 115 -3.98 81.87 -9.61
CA HIS A 115 -4.16 83.32 -10.04
C HIS A 115 -4.98 84.31 -12.78
N TYR A 116 -5.82 85.29 -13.30
CA TYR A 116 -6.83 86.32 -12.90
C TYR A 116 -7.59 86.76 -14.17
N ARG A 117 -8.92 86.99 -14.17
CA ARG A 117 -9.45 88.33 -13.80
C ARG A 117 -10.97 88.45 -13.67
N ALA A 118 -11.35 89.34 -12.75
CA ALA A 118 -12.49 90.27 -12.80
C ALA A 118 -13.92 89.71 -13.03
N ALA A 119 -14.56 89.30 -11.94
CA ALA A 119 -16.00 89.47 -11.73
C ALA A 119 -16.22 89.95 -10.28
N VAL A 120 -17.23 90.81 -10.05
CA VAL A 120 -17.54 91.34 -8.71
C VAL A 120 -18.21 90.25 -7.88
N LEU A 121 -17.60 89.85 -6.77
CA LEU A 121 -18.23 88.94 -5.80
C LEU A 121 -19.38 89.66 -5.08
N PRO A 122 -20.59 89.07 -5.00
CA PRO A 122 -21.68 89.60 -4.20
C PRO A 122 -21.32 89.73 -2.71
N ASP A 123 -22.01 90.60 -1.99
CA ASP A 123 -21.80 90.77 -0.53
C ASP A 123 -21.88 89.43 0.22
N ARG A 124 -21.13 89.33 1.31
CA ARG A 124 -21.00 88.14 2.16
C ARG A 124 -22.36 87.64 2.67
N ARG A 125 -23.39 88.49 2.75
CA ARG A 125 -24.79 88.08 3.03
C ARG A 125 -25.47 87.39 1.85
N ALA A 126 -25.30 87.89 0.63
CA ALA A 126 -25.91 87.32 -0.58
C ALA A 126 -25.37 85.92 -0.87
N ILE A 127 -24.04 85.74 -0.81
CA ILE A 127 -23.42 84.41 -0.92
C ILE A 127 -23.94 83.49 0.19
N LYS A 128 -24.01 83.96 1.45
CA LYS A 128 -24.50 83.14 2.57
C LYS A 128 -25.98 82.75 2.44
N ALA A 129 -26.82 83.58 1.80
CA ALA A 129 -28.22 83.24 1.50
C ALA A 129 -28.35 82.15 0.43
N LEU A 130 -27.44 82.13 -0.56
CA LEU A 130 -27.35 81.07 -1.57
C LEU A 130 -26.84 79.74 -0.98
N LEU A 131 -25.80 79.79 -0.14
CA LEU A 131 -25.24 78.62 0.57
C LEU A 131 -26.28 77.86 1.41
N LEU A 132 -27.29 78.56 1.93
CA LEU A 132 -28.34 77.96 2.77
C LEU A 132 -29.45 77.26 1.95
N ARG A 133 -29.48 77.39 0.61
CA ARG A 133 -30.55 76.85 -0.26
C ARG A 133 -30.28 75.47 -0.87
N GLY A 134 -29.39 74.67 -0.27
CA GLY A 134 -29.23 73.25 -0.58
C GLY A 134 -28.30 72.93 -1.76
N HIS A 135 -28.32 71.67 -2.20
CA HIS A 135 -27.45 71.16 -3.25
C HIS A 135 -28.05 71.48 -4.62
N GLY A 136 -27.26 71.97 -5.58
CA GLY A 136 -27.73 72.22 -6.95
C GLY A 136 -27.03 73.36 -7.68
N PHE A 137 -27.63 73.76 -8.80
CA PHE A 137 -27.27 74.94 -9.61
C PHE A 137 -28.33 76.06 -9.47
N THR A 138 -27.98 77.29 -9.79
CA THR A 138 -28.90 78.46 -9.79
C THR A 138 -28.38 79.59 -10.70
N SER A 139 -29.21 80.57 -11.07
CA SER A 139 -28.88 81.62 -12.06
C SER A 139 -29.44 83.02 -11.73
N LEU A 140 -28.97 84.06 -12.44
CA LEU A 140 -29.32 85.48 -12.20
C LEU A 140 -29.10 86.35 -13.45
N SER A 141 -30.16 86.97 -13.99
CA SER A 141 -30.11 87.87 -15.16
C SER A 141 -29.56 89.27 -14.88
N THR A 142 -28.96 89.91 -15.88
CA THR A 142 -28.51 91.32 -15.85
C THR A 142 -28.92 92.05 -17.16
N PRO A 143 -28.44 93.28 -17.46
CA PRO A 143 -28.59 93.87 -18.78
C PRO A 143 -27.61 93.34 -19.84
N GLU A 144 -26.49 92.74 -19.43
CA GLU A 144 -25.35 92.38 -20.31
C GLU A 144 -25.13 90.86 -20.45
N GLY A 145 -25.54 90.08 -19.44
CA GLY A 145 -25.46 88.61 -19.42
C GLY A 145 -26.22 88.00 -18.24
N ASP A 146 -26.80 86.81 -18.41
CA ASP A 146 -27.27 85.97 -17.31
C ASP A 146 -26.09 85.27 -16.63
N ILE A 147 -26.19 84.97 -15.33
CA ILE A 147 -25.12 84.46 -14.46
C ILE A 147 -25.57 83.11 -13.84
N TRP A 148 -24.67 82.22 -13.44
CA TRP A 148 -24.92 80.86 -12.92
C TRP A 148 -23.99 80.49 -11.73
N LEU A 149 -24.40 79.59 -10.82
CA LEU A 149 -23.68 79.18 -9.58
C LEU A 149 -23.94 77.69 -9.22
N ARG A 150 -23.12 77.03 -8.39
CA ARG A 150 -23.34 75.65 -7.88
C ARG A 150 -22.80 75.38 -6.46
N PHE A 151 -23.46 74.55 -5.64
CA PHE A 151 -22.95 74.16 -4.31
C PHE A 151 -23.14 72.69 -3.90
N ASP A 152 -22.33 72.23 -2.93
CA ASP A 152 -22.29 70.88 -2.34
C ASP A 152 -22.09 70.96 -0.81
N LYS A 153 -22.52 69.94 -0.06
CA LYS A 153 -22.78 70.03 1.39
C LYS A 153 -22.12 68.93 2.24
N GLU A 154 -21.82 67.76 1.67
CA GLU A 154 -21.35 66.59 2.47
C GLU A 154 -19.89 66.72 2.94
N ARG A 155 -19.11 67.64 2.38
CA ARG A 155 -17.69 67.87 2.72
C ARG A 155 -17.34 69.29 3.18
N ASN A 156 -18.34 70.19 3.33
CA ASN A 156 -18.14 71.58 3.78
C ASN A 156 -17.38 72.53 2.78
N SER A 157 -17.62 72.51 1.42
CA SER A 157 -16.89 73.30 0.33
C SER A 157 -17.58 73.40 -1.14
N GLY A 158 -17.47 74.48 -2.04
CA GLY A 158 -18.18 74.66 -3.43
C GLY A 158 -17.83 75.82 -4.57
N LEU A 159 -18.61 76.14 -5.73
CA LEU A 159 -18.29 76.80 -7.17
C LEU A 159 -19.32 77.71 -8.16
N LEU A 160 -19.07 78.15 -9.49
CA LEU A 160 -19.67 79.33 -10.42
C LEU A 160 -19.81 79.32 -12.10
N LEU A 161 -20.63 80.17 -12.91
CA LEU A 161 -20.67 80.53 -14.48
C LEU A 161 -21.63 81.70 -15.20
N VAL A 162 -21.90 81.94 -16.59
CA VAL A 162 -22.61 83.16 -17.37
C VAL A 162 -23.11 83.15 -18.97
N VAL A 163 -24.25 83.78 -19.60
CA VAL A 163 -24.64 84.37 -21.07
C VAL A 163 -26.12 85.06 -21.41
N GLN A 164 -26.57 85.74 -22.59
CA GLN A 164 -27.94 86.46 -22.96
C GLN A 164 -28.37 87.02 -24.49
N VAL A 165 -29.67 87.34 -25.00
CA VAL A 165 -30.16 87.97 -26.41
C VAL A 165 -31.67 88.60 -26.71
N SER A 166 -32.13 89.23 -27.92
CA SER A 166 -33.54 89.88 -28.35
C SER A 166 -34.01 90.32 -29.89
N ASP A 167 -35.29 90.83 -30.30
CA ASP A 167 -35.89 91.25 -31.73
C ASP A 167 -37.35 92.06 -31.95
N ASP A 168 -37.85 92.64 -33.16
CA ASP A 168 -39.25 93.34 -33.55
C ASP A 168 -39.71 93.82 -35.09
N GLN A 169 -41.03 94.10 -35.56
CA GLN A 169 -41.56 94.48 -37.02
C GLN A 169 -43.06 95.10 -37.46
N ALA A 170 -43.28 95.79 -38.68
CA ALA A 170 -44.41 95.84 -39.80
C ALA A 170 -45.78 96.74 -40.05
N ARG A 171 -46.19 97.32 -41.31
CA ARG A 171 -47.65 97.56 -41.94
C ARG A 171 -48.15 98.10 -43.42
N ALA A 172 -48.29 99.39 -43.81
CA ALA A 172 -49.48 100.03 -44.55
C ALA A 172 -49.86 99.96 -46.11
N LEU A 173 -49.53 98.95 -46.95
CA LEU A 173 -49.45 99.12 -48.44
C LEU A 173 -50.66 98.87 -49.41
N PHE A 174 -51.91 98.59 -48.98
CA PHE A 174 -52.80 97.66 -49.72
C PHE A 174 -53.54 98.07 -51.03
N HIS A 175 -54.42 99.08 -51.06
CA HIS A 175 -55.56 99.05 -52.03
C HIS A 175 -55.22 99.30 -53.52
N ARG A 176 -54.07 99.92 -53.84
CA ARG A 176 -53.66 100.17 -55.24
C ARG A 176 -53.35 98.90 -56.05
N ALA A 177 -53.25 97.74 -55.42
CA ALA A 177 -52.98 96.48 -56.10
C ALA A 177 -54.11 96.03 -57.06
N LYS A 178 -55.39 96.21 -56.70
CA LYS A 178 -56.51 95.42 -57.25
C LYS A 178 -56.72 95.53 -58.77
N LEU A 179 -56.69 96.71 -59.36
CA LEU A 179 -57.04 96.87 -60.79
C LEU A 179 -55.88 96.48 -61.71
N THR A 180 -54.65 96.74 -61.26
CA THR A 180 -53.39 96.26 -61.86
C THR A 180 -53.38 94.74 -62.03
N VAL A 181 -53.93 94.00 -61.05
CA VAL A 181 -53.99 92.53 -61.08
C VAL A 181 -54.81 91.96 -62.25
N PHE A 182 -55.86 92.63 -62.74
CA PHE A 182 -56.70 92.04 -63.80
C PHE A 182 -55.98 91.94 -65.15
N TRP A 183 -55.34 93.02 -65.63
CA TRP A 183 -54.57 92.96 -66.88
C TRP A 183 -53.27 92.16 -66.74
N LEU A 184 -52.66 92.15 -65.55
CA LEU A 184 -51.58 91.22 -65.22
C LEU A 184 -52.04 89.75 -65.30
N ALA A 185 -53.29 89.43 -64.94
CA ALA A 185 -53.80 88.06 -65.01
C ALA A 185 -53.99 87.57 -66.45
N LEU A 186 -54.51 88.40 -67.37
CA LEU A 186 -54.70 87.98 -68.77
C LEU A 186 -53.36 87.76 -69.50
N ILE A 187 -52.44 88.73 -69.38
CA ILE A 187 -51.09 88.62 -69.95
C ILE A 187 -50.33 87.48 -69.26
N GLY A 188 -50.46 87.38 -67.93
CA GLY A 188 -49.90 86.31 -67.12
C GLY A 188 -50.37 84.92 -67.55
N SER A 189 -51.64 84.75 -67.92
CA SER A 189 -52.20 83.46 -68.40
C SER A 189 -51.63 83.05 -69.77
N ALA A 190 -51.48 83.99 -70.71
CA ALA A 190 -50.83 83.74 -72.00
C ALA A 190 -49.33 83.40 -71.84
N VAL A 191 -48.63 84.11 -70.95
CA VAL A 191 -47.23 83.81 -70.58
C VAL A 191 -47.15 82.45 -69.87
N LEU A 192 -48.08 82.12 -68.98
CA LEU A 192 -48.19 80.81 -68.31
C LEU A 192 -48.36 79.68 -69.30
N ALA A 193 -49.15 79.83 -70.36
CA ALA A 193 -49.30 78.82 -71.40
C ALA A 193 -47.98 78.58 -72.18
N ALA A 194 -47.30 79.66 -72.58
CA ALA A 194 -46.00 79.57 -73.26
C ALA A 194 -44.91 78.97 -72.34
N VAL A 195 -44.86 79.41 -71.08
CA VAL A 195 -43.96 78.88 -70.05
C VAL A 195 -44.29 77.41 -69.75
N ALA A 196 -45.55 77.01 -69.68
CA ALA A 196 -45.96 75.62 -69.46
C ALA A 196 -45.51 74.70 -70.60
N ILE A 197 -45.61 75.14 -71.86
CA ILE A 197 -45.10 74.38 -73.02
C ILE A 197 -43.58 74.22 -72.95
N VAL A 198 -42.84 75.28 -72.61
CA VAL A 198 -41.38 75.23 -72.42
C VAL A 198 -41.00 74.37 -71.20
N ALA A 199 -41.76 74.45 -70.11
CA ALA A 199 -41.57 73.69 -68.88
C ALA A 199 -41.89 72.20 -69.08
N LEU A 200 -42.91 71.82 -69.84
CA LEU A 200 -43.15 70.42 -70.23
C LEU A 200 -42.03 69.89 -71.14
N ARG A 201 -41.56 70.68 -72.10
CA ARG A 201 -40.51 70.26 -73.03
C ARG A 201 -39.14 70.12 -72.37
N ARG A 202 -38.79 71.00 -71.42
CA ARG A 202 -37.57 70.92 -70.59
C ARG A 202 -37.72 69.92 -69.44
N GLY A 203 -38.89 69.87 -68.82
CA GLY A 203 -39.16 69.19 -67.55
C GLY A 203 -39.63 67.75 -67.69
N VAL A 204 -40.26 67.33 -68.79
CA VAL A 204 -40.75 65.95 -68.98
C VAL A 204 -40.13 65.31 -70.22
N ALA A 205 -40.29 65.92 -71.39
CA ALA A 205 -39.94 65.28 -72.67
C ALA A 205 -38.42 65.05 -72.87
N ARG A 206 -37.57 66.01 -72.46
CA ARG A 206 -36.11 65.86 -72.55
C ARG A 206 -35.53 64.83 -71.55
N PRO A 207 -35.88 64.86 -70.25
CA PRO A 207 -35.40 63.86 -69.29
C PRO A 207 -35.85 62.43 -69.61
N LEU A 208 -37.10 62.23 -70.03
CA LEU A 208 -37.62 60.90 -70.36
C LEU A 208 -36.82 60.24 -71.49
N ARG A 209 -36.42 61.01 -72.52
CA ARG A 209 -35.54 60.53 -73.60
C ARG A 209 -34.11 60.20 -73.17
N ARG A 210 -33.60 60.79 -72.08
CA ARG A 210 -32.32 60.38 -71.49
C ARG A 210 -32.47 59.06 -70.74
N LEU A 211 -33.51 58.93 -69.92
CA LEU A 211 -33.75 57.71 -69.13
C LEU A 211 -33.96 56.46 -69.98
N THR A 212 -34.61 56.58 -71.15
CA THR A 212 -34.73 55.44 -72.09
C THR A 212 -33.38 55.04 -72.67
N ALA A 213 -32.54 56.00 -73.08
CA ALA A 213 -31.21 55.69 -73.62
C ALA A 213 -30.27 55.07 -72.57
N GLU A 214 -30.33 55.52 -71.31
CA GLU A 214 -29.56 54.89 -70.22
C GLU A 214 -30.08 53.47 -69.89
N ALA A 215 -31.39 53.23 -69.98
CA ALA A 215 -31.95 51.89 -69.78
C ALA A 215 -31.55 50.93 -70.91
N GLU A 216 -31.49 51.41 -72.16
CA GLU A 216 -31.00 50.65 -73.32
C GLU A 216 -29.50 50.31 -73.20
N ARG A 217 -28.66 51.22 -72.68
CA ARG A 217 -27.24 50.94 -72.36
C ARG A 217 -27.08 49.82 -71.33
N VAL A 218 -27.81 49.92 -70.21
CA VAL A 218 -27.73 48.91 -69.13
C VAL A 218 -28.23 47.55 -69.62
N ALA A 219 -29.26 47.51 -70.46
CA ALA A 219 -29.75 46.28 -71.09
C ALA A 219 -28.75 45.67 -72.10
N ALA A 220 -27.87 46.48 -72.70
CA ALA A 220 -26.81 46.03 -73.61
C ALA A 220 -25.53 45.55 -72.88
N GLY A 221 -25.54 45.49 -71.54
CA GLY A 221 -24.41 44.97 -70.74
C GLY A 221 -23.43 46.03 -70.23
N ASP A 222 -23.60 47.30 -70.59
CA ASP A 222 -22.85 48.42 -70.00
C ASP A 222 -23.42 48.75 -68.62
N LEU A 223 -22.90 48.10 -67.59
CA LEU A 223 -23.31 48.29 -66.20
C LEU A 223 -22.65 49.51 -65.52
N THR A 224 -22.11 50.49 -66.25
CA THR A 224 -21.64 51.72 -65.60
C THR A 224 -22.82 52.50 -64.98
N PRO A 225 -22.83 52.79 -63.67
CA PRO A 225 -24.01 53.37 -63.02
C PRO A 225 -24.34 54.77 -63.58
N PRO A 226 -25.52 54.98 -64.21
CA PRO A 226 -25.83 56.25 -64.89
C PRO A 226 -26.00 57.41 -63.89
N GLU A 227 -25.69 58.62 -64.33
CA GLU A 227 -25.89 59.83 -63.52
C GLU A 227 -27.38 60.00 -63.17
N THR A 228 -27.68 59.98 -61.88
CA THR A 228 -29.04 60.20 -61.38
C THR A 228 -29.50 61.63 -61.65
N LEU A 229 -30.61 61.77 -62.37
CA LEU A 229 -31.33 63.03 -62.51
C LEU A 229 -31.72 63.55 -61.12
N GLN A 230 -31.07 64.61 -60.67
CA GLN A 230 -31.30 65.24 -59.36
C GLN A 230 -32.66 65.96 -59.32
N ARG A 231 -33.72 65.17 -59.17
CA ARG A 231 -35.13 65.61 -59.14
C ARG A 231 -35.90 64.81 -58.11
N ARG A 232 -36.96 65.40 -57.56
CA ARG A 232 -37.81 64.81 -56.51
C ARG A 232 -39.16 64.29 -57.04
N ASP A 233 -39.29 64.19 -58.35
CA ASP A 233 -40.48 63.73 -59.08
C ASP A 233 -40.34 62.28 -59.57
N GLU A 234 -41.32 61.80 -60.33
CA GLU A 234 -41.40 60.44 -60.88
C GLU A 234 -40.20 60.11 -61.77
N LEU A 235 -39.64 61.10 -62.48
CA LEU A 235 -38.49 60.92 -63.37
C LEU A 235 -37.18 60.83 -62.57
N GLY A 236 -37.05 61.61 -61.49
CA GLY A 236 -35.98 61.43 -60.51
C GLY A 236 -36.04 60.07 -59.81
N ARG A 237 -37.26 59.64 -59.41
CA ARG A 237 -37.49 58.30 -58.81
C ARG A 237 -37.14 57.17 -59.77
N LEU A 238 -37.54 57.27 -61.05
CA LEU A 238 -37.19 56.28 -62.09
C LEU A 238 -35.67 56.25 -62.36
N SER A 239 -35.00 57.41 -62.36
CA SER A 239 -33.55 57.52 -62.49
C SER A 239 -32.80 56.83 -61.33
N ALA A 240 -33.26 57.04 -60.10
CA ALA A 240 -32.71 56.40 -58.91
C ALA A 240 -32.96 54.88 -58.89
N ALA A 241 -34.14 54.43 -59.35
CA ALA A 241 -34.47 53.01 -59.48
C ALA A 241 -33.56 52.32 -60.50
N LEU A 242 -33.37 52.92 -61.70
CA LEU A 242 -32.47 52.38 -62.72
C LEU A 242 -31.03 52.25 -62.19
N ARG A 243 -30.48 53.31 -61.58
CA ARG A 243 -29.14 53.28 -60.97
C ARG A 243 -29.01 52.21 -59.87
N LYS A 244 -30.05 52.02 -59.04
CA LYS A 244 -30.06 51.00 -57.99
C LYS A 244 -30.08 49.58 -58.56
N LEU A 245 -30.83 49.34 -59.64
CA LEU A 245 -30.81 48.06 -60.36
C LEU A 245 -29.44 47.78 -60.99
N THR A 246 -28.82 48.78 -61.63
CA THR A 246 -27.47 48.64 -62.22
C THR A 246 -26.42 48.25 -61.18
N ILE A 247 -26.39 48.93 -60.02
CA ILE A 247 -25.47 48.60 -58.92
C ILE A 247 -25.76 47.19 -58.37
N SER A 248 -27.03 46.86 -58.15
CA SER A 248 -27.43 45.53 -57.66
C SER A 248 -27.05 44.40 -58.63
N ALA A 249 -27.01 44.66 -59.95
CA ALA A 249 -26.53 43.69 -60.94
C ALA A 249 -25.00 43.50 -60.86
N GLN A 250 -24.23 44.59 -60.71
CA GLN A 250 -22.78 44.50 -60.50
C GLN A 250 -22.42 43.71 -59.23
N ASP A 251 -23.14 43.95 -58.14
CA ASP A 251 -22.91 43.28 -56.86
C ASP A 251 -23.30 41.78 -56.93
N MET A 252 -24.36 41.42 -57.65
CA MET A 252 -24.73 40.01 -57.89
C MET A 252 -23.69 39.27 -58.72
N ILE A 253 -23.15 39.88 -59.80
CA ILE A 253 -22.12 39.26 -60.64
C ILE A 253 -20.84 39.03 -59.83
N ARG A 254 -20.35 40.07 -59.13
CA ARG A 254 -19.16 39.95 -58.25
C ARG A 254 -19.35 38.93 -57.14
N SER A 255 -20.55 38.82 -56.59
CA SER A 255 -20.89 37.81 -55.58
C SER A 255 -20.84 36.39 -56.17
N ALA A 256 -21.31 36.18 -57.40
CA ALA A 256 -21.22 34.89 -58.07
C ALA A 256 -19.75 34.49 -58.33
N GLU A 257 -18.96 35.39 -58.93
CA GLU A 257 -17.53 35.16 -59.21
C GLU A 257 -16.73 34.88 -57.93
N ALA A 258 -16.96 35.67 -56.87
CA ALA A 258 -16.28 35.49 -55.58
C ALA A 258 -16.69 34.18 -54.89
N ASN A 259 -17.95 33.77 -54.98
CA ASN A 259 -18.39 32.50 -54.40
C ASN A 259 -17.86 31.29 -55.17
N GLU A 260 -17.75 31.36 -56.51
CA GLU A 260 -17.15 30.28 -57.30
C GLU A 260 -15.65 30.14 -57.01
N ALA A 261 -14.91 31.25 -56.99
CA ALA A 261 -13.49 31.24 -56.63
C ALA A 261 -13.26 30.70 -55.22
N ARG A 262 -14.09 31.12 -54.25
CA ARG A 262 -14.04 30.66 -52.86
C ARG A 262 -14.41 29.17 -52.72
N PHE A 263 -15.36 28.67 -53.51
CA PHE A 263 -15.70 27.25 -53.54
C PHE A 263 -14.54 26.41 -54.11
N ARG A 264 -14.00 26.80 -55.28
CA ARG A 264 -12.82 26.13 -55.88
C ARG A 264 -11.64 26.10 -54.91
N GLN A 265 -11.39 27.19 -54.18
CA GLN A 265 -10.36 27.24 -53.15
C GLN A 265 -10.65 26.28 -51.99
N LEU A 266 -11.82 26.37 -51.34
CA LEU A 266 -12.16 25.51 -50.19
C LEU A 266 -12.17 24.01 -50.55
N PHE A 267 -12.57 23.67 -51.78
CA PHE A 267 -12.50 22.30 -52.31
C PHE A 267 -11.05 21.82 -52.46
N SER A 268 -10.16 22.68 -52.99
CA SER A 268 -8.75 22.36 -53.26
C SER A 268 -7.89 22.32 -51.99
N ASP A 269 -8.13 23.25 -51.05
CA ASP A 269 -7.37 23.42 -49.80
C ASP A 269 -7.80 22.39 -48.71
N SER A 270 -8.88 21.63 -48.94
CA SER A 270 -9.33 20.57 -48.04
C SER A 270 -8.29 19.46 -47.90
N ARG A 271 -7.92 19.14 -46.65
CA ARG A 271 -7.05 18.00 -46.32
C ARG A 271 -7.76 16.66 -46.42
N ASP A 272 -9.07 16.65 -46.22
CA ASP A 272 -9.91 15.47 -46.47
C ASP A 272 -10.14 15.31 -47.97
N ALA A 273 -10.23 14.06 -48.43
CA ALA A 273 -10.46 13.70 -49.82
C ALA A 273 -11.88 14.09 -50.24
N ALA A 274 -11.99 15.17 -51.02
CA ALA A 274 -13.26 15.74 -51.45
C ALA A 274 -13.58 15.36 -52.90
N PHE A 275 -14.84 14.99 -53.16
CA PHE A 275 -15.31 14.64 -54.49
C PHE A 275 -16.77 15.03 -54.74
N ILE A 276 -17.09 15.28 -56.01
CA ILE A 276 -18.42 15.58 -56.52
C ILE A 276 -18.84 14.42 -57.42
N VAL A 277 -19.99 13.80 -57.14
CA VAL A 277 -20.57 12.69 -57.92
C VAL A 277 -21.73 13.20 -58.77
N GLY A 278 -21.74 12.85 -60.05
CA GLY A 278 -22.83 13.12 -60.99
C GLY A 278 -24.12 12.34 -60.66
N HIS A 279 -25.19 12.66 -61.40
CA HIS A 279 -26.48 11.93 -61.31
C HIS A 279 -26.37 10.50 -61.87
N ASP A 280 -25.34 10.23 -62.66
CA ASP A 280 -24.94 8.95 -63.25
C ASP A 280 -24.06 8.09 -62.32
N GLY A 281 -23.74 8.57 -61.11
CA GLY A 281 -22.88 7.87 -60.14
C GLY A 281 -21.37 8.01 -60.40
N ARG A 282 -20.95 8.77 -61.41
CA ARG A 282 -19.56 9.00 -61.78
C ARG A 282 -18.93 10.18 -61.05
N LEU A 283 -17.60 10.20 -60.95
CA LEU A 283 -16.87 11.32 -60.39
C LEU A 283 -16.82 12.48 -61.41
N SER A 284 -17.41 13.61 -61.01
CA SER A 284 -17.51 14.85 -61.77
C SER A 284 -16.39 15.84 -61.40
N ASP A 285 -15.99 15.85 -60.12
CA ASP A 285 -14.77 16.51 -59.65
C ASP A 285 -14.13 15.74 -58.48
N VAL A 286 -12.81 15.83 -58.33
CA VAL A 286 -12.04 15.35 -57.17
C VAL A 286 -10.94 16.36 -56.82
N ASN A 287 -10.68 16.57 -55.54
CA ASN A 287 -9.61 17.46 -55.09
C ASN A 287 -8.23 16.77 -55.05
N ALA A 288 -7.17 17.56 -54.83
CA ALA A 288 -5.80 17.04 -54.77
C ALA A 288 -5.59 16.04 -53.60
N ALA A 289 -6.31 16.21 -52.49
CA ALA A 289 -6.26 15.27 -51.37
C ALA A 289 -6.83 13.89 -51.75
N ALA A 290 -7.92 13.82 -52.53
CA ALA A 290 -8.50 12.57 -53.00
C ALA A 290 -7.52 11.76 -53.86
N VAL A 291 -6.85 12.41 -54.84
CA VAL A 291 -5.81 11.76 -55.66
C VAL A 291 -4.71 11.17 -54.78
N LYS A 292 -4.25 11.92 -53.77
CA LYS A 292 -3.19 11.49 -52.84
C LYS A 292 -3.63 10.38 -51.87
N VAL A 293 -4.82 10.46 -51.28
CA VAL A 293 -5.32 9.50 -50.29
C VAL A 293 -5.65 8.16 -50.95
N PHE A 294 -6.27 8.18 -52.12
CA PHE A 294 -6.60 6.95 -52.85
C PHE A 294 -5.45 6.43 -53.73
N GLY A 295 -4.39 7.21 -53.93
CA GLY A 295 -3.16 6.77 -54.60
C GLY A 295 -3.30 6.60 -56.11
N TYR A 296 -4.10 7.46 -56.76
CA TYR A 296 -4.20 7.52 -58.22
C TYR A 296 -3.11 8.44 -58.81
N ASP A 297 -2.72 8.21 -60.07
CA ASP A 297 -1.56 8.91 -60.65
C ASP A 297 -1.88 10.36 -61.01
N ASN A 298 -3.15 10.68 -61.27
CA ASN A 298 -3.61 12.03 -61.56
C ASN A 298 -5.15 12.17 -61.38
N ARG A 299 -5.66 13.41 -61.44
CA ARG A 299 -7.10 13.72 -61.31
C ARG A 299 -7.95 13.10 -62.43
N GLN A 300 -7.45 13.02 -63.67
CA GLN A 300 -8.24 12.47 -64.79
C GLN A 300 -8.50 10.98 -64.60
N GLU A 301 -7.50 10.21 -64.14
CA GLU A 301 -7.66 8.77 -63.88
C GLU A 301 -8.78 8.46 -62.86
N MET A 302 -9.00 9.34 -61.88
CA MET A 302 -10.15 9.21 -60.96
C MET A 302 -11.49 9.57 -61.61
N LEU A 303 -11.52 10.57 -62.51
CA LEU A 303 -12.74 10.99 -63.21
C LEU A 303 -13.16 9.99 -64.30
N ASP A 304 -12.19 9.23 -64.85
CA ASP A 304 -12.42 8.17 -65.83
C ASP A 304 -12.97 6.87 -65.20
N LEU A 305 -13.09 6.80 -63.86
CA LEU A 305 -13.67 5.64 -63.17
C LEU A 305 -15.15 5.43 -63.56
N PRO A 306 -15.60 4.17 -63.71
CA PRO A 306 -16.97 3.87 -64.15
C PRO A 306 -18.02 4.27 -63.11
N ASP A 307 -17.70 4.12 -61.83
CA ASP A 307 -18.47 4.55 -60.65
C ASP A 307 -17.51 4.65 -59.43
N THR A 308 -18.06 4.86 -58.22
CA THR A 308 -17.28 4.90 -56.97
C THR A 308 -16.94 3.53 -56.35
N GLY A 309 -17.42 2.41 -56.92
CA GLY A 309 -17.28 1.06 -56.37
C GLY A 309 -15.83 0.59 -56.17
N PRO A 310 -14.89 0.84 -57.09
CA PRO A 310 -13.48 0.50 -56.91
C PRO A 310 -12.83 1.03 -55.63
N MET A 311 -13.37 2.12 -55.06
CA MET A 311 -12.86 2.82 -53.88
C MET A 311 -13.30 2.21 -52.54
N PHE A 312 -14.28 1.31 -52.50
CA PHE A 312 -14.73 0.62 -51.28
C PHE A 312 -14.06 -0.75 -51.16
N ALA A 313 -13.61 -1.14 -49.96
CA ALA A 313 -13.05 -2.48 -49.75
C ALA A 313 -14.16 -3.56 -49.70
N ASP A 314 -15.32 -3.21 -49.14
CA ASP A 314 -16.47 -4.06 -48.91
C ASP A 314 -17.73 -3.50 -49.61
N GLU A 315 -18.38 -4.34 -50.43
CA GLU A 315 -19.54 -3.95 -51.24
C GLU A 315 -20.85 -3.86 -50.41
N GLY A 316 -20.94 -4.58 -49.28
CA GLY A 316 -22.05 -4.47 -48.35
C GLY A 316 -22.01 -3.14 -47.57
N GLN A 317 -20.82 -2.72 -47.15
CA GLN A 317 -20.62 -1.39 -46.56
C GLN A 317 -20.92 -0.27 -47.57
N ARG A 318 -20.46 -0.43 -48.83
CA ARG A 318 -20.82 0.46 -49.94
C ARG A 318 -22.34 0.57 -50.08
N GLN A 319 -23.05 -0.54 -50.14
CA GLN A 319 -24.51 -0.57 -50.28
C GLN A 319 -25.21 0.12 -49.10
N ALA A 320 -24.79 -0.14 -47.86
CA ALA A 320 -25.34 0.52 -46.67
C ALA A 320 -25.14 2.04 -46.68
N TYR A 321 -23.96 2.52 -47.12
CA TYR A 321 -23.71 3.95 -47.34
C TYR A 321 -24.61 4.54 -48.44
N LEU A 322 -24.76 3.84 -49.57
CA LEU A 322 -25.60 4.26 -50.68
C LEU A 322 -27.08 4.37 -50.27
N GLU A 323 -27.60 3.38 -49.55
CA GLU A 323 -28.97 3.38 -49.03
C GLU A 323 -29.20 4.52 -48.03
N ALA A 324 -28.27 4.75 -47.10
CA ALA A 324 -28.37 5.84 -46.14
C ALA A 324 -28.45 7.22 -46.82
N ILE A 325 -27.58 7.51 -47.79
CA ILE A 325 -27.59 8.80 -48.49
C ILE A 325 -28.77 8.96 -49.46
N PHE A 326 -29.25 7.87 -50.08
CA PHE A 326 -30.48 7.91 -50.89
C PHE A 326 -31.73 8.15 -50.03
N ALA A 327 -31.82 7.53 -48.85
CA ALA A 327 -32.97 7.63 -47.96
C ALA A 327 -33.05 8.98 -47.20
N GLN A 328 -31.91 9.53 -46.77
CA GLN A 328 -31.86 10.71 -45.89
C GLN A 328 -31.39 11.99 -46.59
N GLY A 329 -30.81 11.90 -47.80
CA GLY A 329 -30.21 13.03 -48.52
C GLY A 329 -28.88 13.53 -47.93
N TYR A 330 -28.50 13.08 -46.74
CA TYR A 330 -27.19 13.29 -46.14
C TYR A 330 -26.75 12.06 -45.35
N VAL A 331 -25.45 11.95 -45.14
CA VAL A 331 -24.78 11.00 -44.26
C VAL A 331 -23.66 11.75 -43.56
N GLN A 332 -23.56 11.64 -42.24
CA GLN A 332 -22.45 12.20 -41.46
C GLN A 332 -21.69 11.08 -40.76
N ASP A 333 -20.37 11.19 -40.78
CA ASP A 333 -19.38 10.41 -40.02
C ASP A 333 -19.60 8.89 -40.10
N HIS A 334 -19.90 8.40 -41.30
CA HIS A 334 -20.17 6.99 -41.58
C HIS A 334 -18.86 6.21 -41.74
N HIS A 335 -18.62 5.26 -40.84
CA HIS A 335 -17.41 4.46 -40.77
C HIS A 335 -17.42 3.33 -41.82
N THR A 336 -16.39 3.23 -42.64
CA THR A 336 -16.27 2.18 -43.67
C THR A 336 -14.82 1.95 -44.08
N THR A 337 -14.49 0.70 -44.41
CA THR A 337 -13.19 0.30 -44.95
C THR A 337 -13.13 0.63 -46.45
N MET A 338 -12.26 1.58 -46.82
CA MET A 338 -12.04 1.99 -48.21
C MET A 338 -10.74 1.39 -48.77
N ARG A 339 -10.56 1.46 -50.09
CA ARG A 339 -9.47 0.81 -50.82
C ARG A 339 -8.74 1.80 -51.73
N ARG A 340 -7.41 1.86 -51.59
CA ARG A 340 -6.50 2.63 -52.46
C ARG A 340 -6.28 1.87 -53.79
N LYS A 341 -5.81 2.56 -54.84
CA LYS A 341 -5.46 1.98 -56.17
C LYS A 341 -4.52 0.77 -56.07
N SER A 342 -3.63 0.76 -55.08
CA SER A 342 -2.71 -0.35 -54.77
C SER A 342 -3.38 -1.63 -54.24
N GLY A 343 -4.69 -1.63 -54.02
CA GLY A 343 -5.43 -2.70 -53.34
C GLY A 343 -5.38 -2.61 -51.81
N GLN A 344 -4.59 -1.70 -51.24
CA GLN A 344 -4.51 -1.51 -49.79
C GLN A 344 -5.85 -1.01 -49.23
N ALA A 345 -6.40 -1.74 -48.26
CA ALA A 345 -7.52 -1.30 -47.44
C ALA A 345 -7.08 -0.29 -46.36
N PHE A 346 -7.92 0.67 -46.04
CA PHE A 346 -7.73 1.65 -44.97
C PHE A 346 -9.07 2.01 -44.31
N GLU A 347 -9.04 2.36 -43.02
CA GLU A 347 -10.26 2.74 -42.31
C GLU A 347 -10.59 4.21 -42.58
N ALA A 348 -11.84 4.46 -42.97
CA ALA A 348 -12.28 5.76 -43.47
C ALA A 348 -13.60 6.21 -42.84
N LEU A 349 -13.77 7.52 -42.81
CA LEU A 349 -14.97 8.20 -42.34
C LEU A 349 -15.56 9.02 -43.50
N ILE A 350 -16.80 8.70 -43.89
CA ILE A 350 -17.51 9.39 -44.99
C ILE A 350 -18.57 10.33 -44.43
N THR A 351 -18.45 11.61 -44.79
CA THR A 351 -19.50 12.63 -44.61
C THR A 351 -19.89 13.15 -45.98
N ALA A 352 -21.15 12.97 -46.38
CA ALA A 352 -21.63 13.25 -47.72
C ALA A 352 -23.05 13.82 -47.75
N THR A 353 -23.34 14.64 -48.74
CA THR A 353 -24.66 15.26 -48.96
C THR A 353 -25.07 15.10 -50.42
N ALA A 354 -26.37 15.00 -50.68
CA ALA A 354 -26.95 14.87 -52.01
C ALA A 354 -28.13 15.84 -52.19
N ARG A 355 -28.43 16.23 -53.43
CA ARG A 355 -29.68 16.91 -53.75
C ARG A 355 -30.78 15.88 -54.04
N GLY A 356 -32.03 16.35 -54.10
CA GLY A 356 -33.23 15.50 -53.99
C GLY A 356 -33.20 14.27 -54.90
N GLY A 357 -33.45 13.08 -54.32
CA GLY A 357 -33.37 11.80 -55.04
C GLY A 357 -31.97 11.19 -55.13
N GLY A 358 -30.92 11.88 -54.69
CA GLY A 358 -29.54 11.38 -54.69
C GLY A 358 -28.64 11.96 -55.79
N GLU A 359 -29.14 12.91 -56.59
CA GLU A 359 -28.39 13.62 -57.62
C GLU A 359 -27.35 14.58 -57.03
N GLY A 360 -26.20 14.74 -57.71
CA GLY A 360 -25.21 15.78 -57.39
C GLY A 360 -24.66 15.67 -55.97
N ARG A 361 -23.92 14.60 -55.68
CA ARG A 361 -23.45 14.30 -54.33
C ARG A 361 -22.11 14.98 -54.06
N PHE A 362 -21.97 15.64 -52.91
CA PHE A 362 -20.68 16.08 -52.41
C PHE A 362 -20.25 15.16 -51.26
N GLY A 363 -19.10 14.51 -51.40
CA GLY A 363 -18.54 13.60 -50.40
C GLY A 363 -17.17 14.06 -49.90
N LEU A 364 -16.96 13.93 -48.59
CA LEU A 364 -15.67 14.01 -47.91
C LEU A 364 -15.32 12.64 -47.35
N VAL A 365 -14.09 12.20 -47.61
CA VAL A 365 -13.47 11.01 -47.01
C VAL A 365 -12.28 11.43 -46.17
N ARG A 366 -12.26 11.01 -44.91
CA ARG A 366 -11.10 11.12 -44.01
C ARG A 366 -10.52 9.74 -43.74
N ASP A 367 -9.22 9.58 -43.96
CA ASP A 367 -8.45 8.41 -43.49
C ASP A 367 -8.25 8.54 -41.97
N ILE A 368 -8.66 7.50 -41.22
CA ILE A 368 -8.59 7.46 -39.75
C ILE A 368 -7.68 6.33 -39.23
N THR A 369 -6.93 5.69 -40.12
CA THR A 369 -6.15 4.47 -39.83
C THR A 369 -5.14 4.67 -38.68
N GLU A 370 -4.38 5.77 -38.68
CA GLU A 370 -3.39 6.06 -37.62
C GLU A 370 -4.06 6.26 -36.24
N MET A 371 -5.22 6.93 -36.20
CA MET A 371 -5.97 7.17 -34.97
C MET A 371 -6.56 5.87 -34.41
N ALA A 372 -7.13 5.04 -35.29
CA ALA A 372 -7.66 3.73 -34.93
C ALA A 372 -6.57 2.79 -34.40
N GLN A 373 -5.39 2.79 -35.03
CA GLN A 373 -4.23 2.01 -34.58
C GLN A 373 -3.72 2.47 -33.21
N ALA A 374 -3.47 3.78 -33.02
CA ALA A 374 -3.01 4.31 -31.74
C ALA A 374 -4.00 4.03 -30.59
N GLN A 375 -5.31 4.14 -30.84
CA GLN A 375 -6.33 3.81 -29.85
C GLN A 375 -6.44 2.31 -29.56
N ALA A 376 -6.24 1.45 -30.56
CA ALA A 376 -6.19 0.00 -30.39
C ALA A 376 -4.93 -0.46 -29.62
N GLU A 377 -3.76 0.12 -29.92
CA GLU A 377 -2.52 -0.14 -29.20
C GLU A 377 -2.61 0.28 -27.73
N LEU A 378 -3.17 1.46 -27.44
CA LEU A 378 -3.40 1.92 -26.07
C LEU A 378 -4.29 0.94 -25.29
N ARG A 379 -5.45 0.56 -25.84
CA ARG A 379 -6.36 -0.43 -25.22
C ARG A 379 -5.68 -1.79 -25.02
N ALA A 380 -4.95 -2.29 -26.03
CA ALA A 380 -4.22 -3.55 -25.95
C ALA A 380 -3.04 -3.50 -24.95
N SER A 381 -2.54 -2.31 -24.62
CA SER A 381 -1.56 -2.06 -23.57
C SER A 381 -2.22 -2.03 -22.19
N GLU A 382 -3.32 -1.29 -22.02
CA GLU A 382 -4.13 -1.25 -20.79
C GLU A 382 -4.64 -2.64 -20.38
N GLU A 383 -5.19 -3.42 -21.32
CA GLU A 383 -5.63 -4.80 -21.08
C GLU A 383 -4.49 -5.77 -20.78
N ARG A 384 -3.27 -5.47 -21.26
CA ARG A 384 -2.06 -6.25 -20.96
C ARG A 384 -1.59 -5.95 -19.53
N TYR A 385 -1.50 -4.69 -19.15
CA TYR A 385 -1.16 -4.30 -17.78
C TYR A 385 -2.21 -4.79 -16.78
N ARG A 386 -3.50 -4.62 -17.06
CA ARG A 386 -4.58 -5.14 -16.18
C ARG A 386 -4.43 -6.65 -15.97
N ARG A 387 -4.23 -7.44 -17.03
CA ARG A 387 -4.02 -8.90 -16.89
C ARG A 387 -2.77 -9.26 -16.10
N LEU A 388 -1.67 -8.51 -16.22
CA LEU A 388 -0.45 -8.74 -15.44
C LEU A 388 -0.66 -8.43 -13.94
N VAL A 389 -1.43 -7.39 -13.61
CA VAL A 389 -1.68 -6.99 -12.22
C VAL A 389 -2.75 -7.87 -11.55
N GLU A 390 -3.81 -8.25 -12.25
CA GLU A 390 -4.83 -9.17 -11.72
C GLU A 390 -4.26 -10.57 -11.42
N ASN A 391 -3.37 -11.07 -12.28
CA ASN A 391 -2.71 -12.37 -12.09
C ASN A 391 -1.41 -12.29 -11.28
N ALA A 392 -1.13 -11.16 -10.60
CA ALA A 392 0.02 -11.06 -9.72
C ALA A 392 -0.13 -12.00 -8.51
N PRO A 393 0.93 -12.72 -8.08
CA PRO A 393 0.86 -13.70 -7.00
C PRO A 393 0.70 -13.09 -5.60
N GLY A 394 0.72 -11.75 -5.48
CA GLY A 394 0.43 -11.01 -4.25
C GLY A 394 -0.68 -9.97 -4.47
N ILE A 395 -1.18 -9.42 -3.36
CA ILE A 395 -2.19 -8.35 -3.38
C ILE A 395 -1.52 -7.06 -3.88
N VAL A 396 -1.85 -6.61 -5.08
CA VAL A 396 -1.36 -5.33 -5.62
C VAL A 396 -2.37 -4.24 -5.31
N TYR A 397 -1.90 -3.11 -4.78
CA TYR A 397 -2.74 -1.99 -4.40
C TYR A 397 -2.17 -0.63 -4.84
N ARG A 398 -3.06 0.35 -5.01
CA ARG A 398 -2.77 1.79 -4.99
C ARG A 398 -3.61 2.45 -3.89
N TRP A 399 -2.94 3.09 -2.94
CA TRP A 399 -3.55 3.84 -1.84
C TRP A 399 -3.27 5.34 -2.03
N CYS A 400 -4.34 6.13 -2.06
CA CYS A 400 -4.31 7.58 -2.27
C CYS A 400 -4.15 8.31 -0.95
N ILE A 401 -3.13 9.18 -0.88
CA ILE A 401 -2.66 9.78 0.37
C ILE A 401 -3.61 10.90 0.84
N ASP A 402 -4.16 11.67 -0.09
CA ASP A 402 -5.11 12.75 0.20
C ASP A 402 -6.48 12.23 0.65
N THR A 403 -7.03 11.27 -0.10
CA THR A 403 -8.35 10.67 0.22
C THR A 403 -8.27 9.61 1.33
N LYS A 404 -7.07 9.13 1.64
CA LYS A 404 -6.75 8.08 2.63
C LYS A 404 -7.50 6.77 2.37
N ARG A 405 -7.58 6.37 1.09
CA ARG A 405 -8.35 5.23 0.59
C ARG A 405 -7.58 4.45 -0.45
N PHE A 406 -7.88 3.15 -0.57
CA PHE A 406 -7.49 2.39 -1.76
C PHE A 406 -8.29 2.90 -2.96
N GLU A 407 -7.61 3.19 -4.06
CA GLU A 407 -8.24 3.49 -5.36
C GLU A 407 -8.24 2.28 -6.29
N TYR A 408 -7.30 1.36 -6.08
CA TYR A 408 -7.21 0.10 -6.80
C TYR A 408 -6.67 -1.00 -5.89
N LEU A 409 -7.26 -2.20 -6.03
CA LEU A 409 -6.87 -3.46 -5.41
C LEU A 409 -7.12 -4.57 -6.44
N ASN A 410 -6.15 -5.47 -6.65
CA ASN A 410 -6.36 -6.62 -7.53
C ASN A 410 -7.22 -7.71 -6.88
N SER A 411 -7.86 -8.55 -7.71
CA SER A 411 -8.73 -9.66 -7.28
C SER A 411 -8.08 -10.69 -6.36
N THR A 412 -6.74 -10.73 -6.27
CA THR A 412 -6.02 -11.54 -5.27
C THR A 412 -6.33 -11.12 -3.81
N VAL A 413 -6.83 -9.90 -3.54
CA VAL A 413 -7.31 -9.52 -2.19
C VAL A 413 -8.47 -10.39 -1.71
N GLU A 414 -9.45 -10.65 -2.59
CA GLU A 414 -10.63 -11.47 -2.26
C GLU A 414 -10.25 -12.94 -2.11
N ARG A 415 -9.33 -13.43 -2.95
CA ARG A 415 -8.82 -14.81 -2.90
C ARG A 415 -8.06 -15.15 -1.61
N ILE A 416 -7.38 -14.19 -0.98
CA ILE A 416 -6.58 -14.45 0.23
C ILE A 416 -7.31 -14.00 1.51
N THR A 417 -8.03 -12.87 1.49
CA THR A 417 -8.65 -12.30 2.70
C THR A 417 -10.16 -12.54 2.82
N GLY A 418 -10.81 -12.99 1.73
CA GLY A 418 -12.27 -13.15 1.67
C GLY A 418 -13.08 -11.85 1.70
N TYR A 419 -12.43 -10.68 1.66
CA TYR A 419 -13.05 -9.37 1.49
C TYR A 419 -12.94 -8.91 0.03
N LYS A 420 -14.00 -8.34 -0.53
CA LYS A 420 -13.99 -7.86 -1.92
C LYS A 420 -13.17 -6.59 -2.08
N ALA A 421 -12.55 -6.43 -3.24
CA ALA A 421 -11.82 -5.20 -3.59
C ALA A 421 -12.72 -3.96 -3.50
N ASP A 422 -13.94 -4.02 -4.05
CA ASP A 422 -14.91 -2.92 -4.02
C ASP A 422 -15.32 -2.52 -2.59
N ASP A 423 -15.51 -3.51 -1.70
CA ASP A 423 -15.87 -3.26 -0.30
C ASP A 423 -14.73 -2.53 0.44
N ILE A 424 -13.47 -2.89 0.18
CA ILE A 424 -12.29 -2.26 0.78
C ILE A 424 -12.02 -0.85 0.20
N ILE A 425 -12.30 -0.63 -1.09
CA ILE A 425 -12.26 0.70 -1.71
C ILE A 425 -13.36 1.60 -1.10
N GLY A 426 -14.54 1.03 -0.86
CA GLY A 426 -15.66 1.66 -0.16
C GLY A 426 -15.38 1.99 1.32
N ASP A 427 -14.77 1.07 2.07
CA ASP A 427 -14.33 1.26 3.46
C ASP A 427 -12.91 0.71 3.71
N ASN A 428 -11.91 1.59 3.56
CA ASN A 428 -10.51 1.32 3.88
C ASN A 428 -10.32 0.80 5.33
N ASP A 429 -11.19 1.21 6.26
CA ASP A 429 -11.08 0.81 7.66
C ASP A 429 -11.34 -0.70 7.86
N ILE A 430 -11.89 -1.42 6.87
CA ILE A 430 -11.90 -2.90 6.84
C ILE A 430 -10.48 -3.46 7.04
N MET A 431 -9.51 -3.03 6.23
CA MET A 431 -8.14 -3.55 6.28
C MET A 431 -7.43 -3.12 7.58
N VAL A 432 -7.67 -1.91 8.05
CA VAL A 432 -7.12 -1.41 9.33
C VAL A 432 -7.66 -2.21 10.52
N ARG A 433 -8.97 -2.54 10.52
CA ARG A 433 -9.60 -3.40 11.54
C ARG A 433 -9.14 -4.85 11.47
N ALA A 434 -8.86 -5.37 10.27
CA ALA A 434 -8.37 -6.73 10.05
C ALA A 434 -6.94 -6.95 10.59
N ILE A 435 -6.09 -5.92 10.63
CA ILE A 435 -4.78 -5.98 11.30
C ILE A 435 -4.97 -6.16 12.82
N PRO A 436 -4.33 -7.15 13.48
CA PRO A 436 -4.38 -7.36 14.93
C PRO A 436 -3.98 -6.13 15.75
N SER A 437 -4.63 -5.92 16.90
CA SER A 437 -4.51 -4.71 17.72
C SER A 437 -3.11 -4.47 18.30
N ASP A 438 -2.35 -5.53 18.53
CA ASP A 438 -0.94 -5.51 18.92
C ASP A 438 -0.01 -5.01 17.81
N GLN A 439 -0.34 -5.26 16.54
CA GLN A 439 0.49 -4.86 15.40
C GLN A 439 0.07 -3.53 14.78
N ARG A 440 -1.22 -3.17 14.87
CA ARG A 440 -1.85 -2.03 14.17
C ARG A 440 -1.07 -0.72 14.34
N GLN A 441 -0.66 -0.37 15.55
CA GLN A 441 0.09 0.87 15.82
C GLN A 441 1.43 0.91 15.08
N ARG A 442 2.17 -0.23 15.05
CA ARG A 442 3.46 -0.37 14.37
C ARG A 442 3.31 -0.24 12.85
N VAL A 443 2.30 -0.90 12.27
CA VAL A 443 2.05 -0.85 10.81
C VAL A 443 1.64 0.56 10.37
N LEU A 444 0.75 1.22 11.11
CA LEU A 444 0.35 2.61 10.85
C LEU A 444 1.55 3.57 10.95
N GLN A 445 2.44 3.40 11.93
CA GLN A 445 3.66 4.21 12.06
C GLN A 445 4.65 3.99 10.90
N ASN A 446 4.78 2.75 10.39
CA ASN A 446 5.61 2.44 9.24
C ASN A 446 5.09 3.09 7.94
N TRP A 447 3.76 3.08 7.71
CA TRP A 447 3.14 3.79 6.59
C TRP A 447 3.29 5.32 6.72
N LEU A 448 3.02 5.89 7.90
CA LEU A 448 3.13 7.34 8.13
C LEU A 448 4.56 7.86 7.92
N SER A 449 5.57 7.13 8.41
CA SER A 449 6.99 7.48 8.20
C SER A 449 7.47 7.21 6.77
N GLN A 450 6.75 6.42 5.97
CA GLN A 450 7.01 6.31 4.54
C GLN A 450 6.46 7.52 3.78
N ILE A 451 5.22 7.94 4.12
CA ILE A 451 4.54 9.11 3.54
C ILE A 451 5.29 10.42 3.84
N SER A 452 5.92 10.54 5.02
CA SER A 452 6.80 11.69 5.34
C SER A 452 8.07 11.77 4.48
N GLY A 453 8.40 10.71 3.73
CA GLY A 453 9.53 10.67 2.81
C GLY A 453 10.87 10.27 3.43
N GLU A 454 10.89 9.72 4.64
CA GLU A 454 12.10 9.19 5.26
C GLU A 454 12.64 7.99 4.45
N PRO A 455 13.94 7.96 4.08
CA PRO A 455 14.52 6.86 3.31
C PRO A 455 14.51 5.54 4.12
N PRO A 456 14.41 4.37 3.46
CA PRO A 456 14.40 4.15 2.01
C PRO A 456 13.03 4.40 1.36
N ALA A 457 13.05 4.73 0.06
CA ALA A 457 11.86 5.02 -0.75
C ALA A 457 11.03 3.76 -1.09
N VAL A 458 11.70 2.61 -1.21
CA VAL A 458 11.09 1.27 -1.19
C VAL A 458 11.16 0.78 0.25
N ARG A 459 10.03 0.36 0.84
CA ARG A 459 10.00 -0.25 2.17
C ARG A 459 9.42 -1.65 2.11
N GLU A 460 9.85 -2.48 3.05
CA GLU A 460 9.36 -3.84 3.25
C GLU A 460 8.99 -4.02 4.72
N GLN A 461 7.79 -4.56 4.99
CA GLN A 461 7.37 -4.88 6.35
C GLN A 461 6.55 -6.17 6.44
N GLN A 462 6.66 -6.85 7.57
CA GLN A 462 5.90 -8.07 7.87
C GLN A 462 4.87 -7.81 8.96
N PHE A 463 3.60 -8.12 8.66
CA PHE A 463 2.49 -8.04 9.60
C PHE A 463 1.43 -9.09 9.28
N ALA A 464 0.55 -9.36 10.24
CA ALA A 464 -0.58 -10.26 10.07
C ALA A 464 -1.88 -9.50 9.78
N ILE A 465 -2.79 -10.15 9.05
CA ILE A 465 -4.15 -9.68 8.74
C ILE A 465 -5.10 -10.85 9.05
N ARG A 466 -6.30 -10.55 9.55
CA ARG A 466 -7.38 -11.52 9.71
C ARG A 466 -8.27 -11.55 8.47
N ASP A 467 -8.60 -12.73 7.98
CA ASP A 467 -9.60 -12.91 6.93
C ASP A 467 -11.04 -12.64 7.46
N CYS A 468 -12.02 -12.65 6.56
CA CYS A 468 -13.43 -12.42 6.90
C CYS A 468 -14.08 -13.52 7.78
N GLN A 469 -13.41 -14.66 7.98
CA GLN A 469 -13.81 -15.77 8.87
C GLN A 469 -13.03 -15.77 10.20
N GLY A 470 -12.01 -14.91 10.35
CA GLY A 470 -11.14 -14.75 11.52
C GLY A 470 -9.81 -15.50 11.45
N GLY A 471 -9.51 -16.21 10.36
CA GLY A 471 -8.23 -16.88 10.14
C GLY A 471 -7.08 -15.89 9.97
N LEU A 472 -5.87 -16.30 10.36
CA LEU A 472 -4.70 -15.40 10.45
C LEU A 472 -3.72 -15.65 9.31
N HIS A 473 -3.54 -14.64 8.46
CA HIS A 473 -2.62 -14.64 7.33
C HIS A 473 -1.46 -13.68 7.59
N TRP A 474 -0.23 -14.08 7.25
CA TRP A 474 0.95 -13.22 7.32
C TRP A 474 1.31 -12.68 5.96
N PHE A 475 1.58 -11.38 5.88
CA PHE A 475 1.99 -10.71 4.65
C PHE A 475 3.39 -10.12 4.78
N LEU A 476 4.17 -10.23 3.70
CA LEU A 476 5.29 -9.38 3.39
C LEU A 476 4.79 -8.30 2.43
N GLU A 477 4.53 -7.11 2.96
CA GLU A 477 4.25 -5.93 2.16
C GLU A 477 5.55 -5.33 1.64
N ARG A 478 5.57 -4.99 0.35
CA ARG A 478 6.62 -4.18 -0.29
C ARG A 478 5.97 -3.00 -1.00
N SER A 479 6.31 -1.78 -0.57
CA SER A 479 5.63 -0.55 -0.99
C SER A 479 6.62 0.52 -1.47
N ILE A 480 6.15 1.40 -2.36
CA ILE A 480 6.85 2.56 -2.91
C ILE A 480 6.00 3.82 -2.79
N LEU A 481 6.66 4.95 -2.54
CA LEU A 481 6.00 6.26 -2.48
C LEU A 481 6.05 6.93 -3.86
N VAL A 482 4.89 7.10 -4.49
CA VAL A 482 4.73 7.80 -5.76
C VAL A 482 4.46 9.29 -5.49
N ARG A 483 5.08 10.14 -6.32
CA ARG A 483 5.01 11.61 -6.22
C ARG A 483 4.51 12.20 -7.53
N ASP A 484 3.90 13.38 -7.44
CA ASP A 484 3.50 14.19 -8.60
C ASP A 484 4.69 14.93 -9.25
N ASP A 485 4.42 15.64 -10.34
CA ASP A 485 5.39 16.48 -11.06
C ASP A 485 5.94 17.65 -10.20
N GLN A 486 5.36 17.93 -9.05
CA GLN A 486 5.82 18.94 -8.08
C GLN A 486 6.62 18.29 -6.92
N GLY A 487 6.76 16.97 -6.91
CA GLY A 487 7.45 16.18 -5.90
C GLY A 487 6.62 15.91 -4.63
N GLN A 488 5.34 16.26 -4.59
CA GLN A 488 4.46 15.96 -3.44
C GLN A 488 4.00 14.50 -3.46
N PRO A 489 3.89 13.83 -2.30
CA PRO A 489 3.50 12.43 -2.21
C PRO A 489 2.00 12.24 -2.49
N THR A 490 1.66 11.54 -3.57
CA THR A 490 0.27 11.38 -4.04
C THR A 490 -0.29 9.99 -3.73
N TYR A 491 0.51 8.94 -3.97
CA TYR A 491 0.10 7.55 -3.79
C TYR A 491 1.15 6.72 -3.05
N LEU A 492 0.69 5.76 -2.28
CA LEU A 492 1.47 4.60 -1.85
C LEU A 492 1.05 3.41 -2.70
N GLU A 493 1.97 2.86 -3.48
CA GLU A 493 1.73 1.67 -4.30
C GLU A 493 2.50 0.49 -3.71
N GLY A 494 1.93 -0.72 -3.74
CA GLY A 494 2.59 -1.87 -3.13
C GLY A 494 2.05 -3.22 -3.56
N ILE A 495 2.81 -4.24 -3.20
CA ILE A 495 2.43 -5.65 -3.31
C ILE A 495 2.60 -6.35 -1.97
N GLY A 496 1.52 -7.00 -1.50
CA GLY A 496 1.50 -7.87 -0.33
C GLY A 496 1.61 -9.33 -0.74
N PHE A 497 2.77 -9.95 -0.51
CA PHE A 497 2.94 -11.40 -0.69
C PHE A 497 2.50 -12.14 0.57
N GLU A 498 1.69 -13.18 0.44
CA GLU A 498 1.40 -14.06 1.56
C GLU A 498 2.64 -14.90 1.93
N ILE A 499 2.97 -14.94 3.22
CA ILE A 499 4.08 -15.71 3.80
C ILE A 499 3.60 -16.62 4.94
N THR A 500 2.30 -16.89 5.05
CA THR A 500 1.67 -17.67 6.13
C THR A 500 2.26 -19.08 6.24
N GLU A 501 2.42 -19.80 5.13
CA GLU A 501 3.04 -21.13 5.11
C GLU A 501 4.50 -21.07 5.58
N ARG A 502 5.28 -20.14 5.02
CA ARG A 502 6.67 -19.89 5.45
C ARG A 502 6.75 -19.62 6.96
N LYS A 503 5.85 -18.81 7.52
CA LYS A 503 5.81 -18.54 8.96
C LYS A 503 5.45 -19.77 9.79
N ARG A 504 4.52 -20.62 9.32
CA ARG A 504 4.21 -21.92 9.97
C ARG A 504 5.41 -22.86 9.95
N LEU A 505 6.20 -22.88 8.87
CA LEU A 505 7.43 -23.69 8.78
C LEU A 505 8.58 -23.12 9.65
N GLU A 506 8.79 -21.80 9.65
CA GLU A 506 9.74 -21.14 10.55
C GLU A 506 9.40 -21.41 12.03
N GLU A 507 8.12 -21.36 12.40
CA GLU A 507 7.64 -21.62 13.75
C GLU A 507 7.74 -23.11 14.12
N ALA A 508 7.27 -24.03 13.28
CA ALA A 508 7.32 -25.47 13.55
C ALA A 508 8.76 -26.00 13.64
N LEU A 509 9.70 -25.44 12.87
CA LEU A 509 11.13 -25.75 13.02
C LEU A 509 11.68 -25.24 14.37
N ARG A 510 11.28 -24.03 14.79
CA ARG A 510 11.68 -23.44 16.07
C ARG A 510 11.11 -24.22 17.25
N GLU A 511 9.84 -24.59 17.20
CA GLU A 511 9.18 -25.44 18.21
C GLU A 511 9.80 -26.83 18.26
N GLY A 512 10.06 -27.46 17.10
CA GLY A 512 10.73 -28.76 17.02
C GLY A 512 12.15 -28.74 17.60
N GLN A 513 12.94 -27.71 17.28
CA GLN A 513 14.29 -27.55 17.85
C GLN A 513 14.23 -27.31 19.36
N MET A 514 13.36 -26.40 19.83
CA MET A 514 13.17 -26.15 21.27
C MET A 514 12.69 -27.40 22.02
N MET A 515 11.83 -28.21 21.40
CA MET A 515 11.37 -29.48 21.98
C MET A 515 12.50 -30.51 22.10
N ILE A 516 13.37 -30.64 21.10
CA ILE A 516 14.54 -31.52 21.13
C ILE A 516 15.54 -31.06 22.22
N GLU A 517 15.86 -29.77 22.25
CA GLU A 517 16.78 -29.18 23.24
C GLU A 517 16.23 -29.34 24.68
N ALA A 518 14.94 -29.04 24.89
CA ALA A 518 14.28 -29.21 26.19
C ALA A 518 14.17 -30.69 26.60
N THR A 519 13.95 -31.61 25.66
CA THR A 519 13.93 -33.05 25.93
C THR A 519 15.31 -33.52 26.40
N LEU A 520 16.36 -33.28 25.62
CA LEU A 520 17.72 -33.71 25.96
C LEU A 520 18.22 -33.09 27.27
N ALA A 521 17.90 -31.81 27.53
CA ALA A 521 18.28 -31.10 28.76
C ALA A 521 17.49 -31.55 30.02
N SER A 522 16.33 -32.21 29.84
CA SER A 522 15.51 -32.75 30.93
C SER A 522 15.67 -34.25 31.16
N LEU A 523 16.36 -34.98 30.27
CA LEU A 523 16.76 -36.36 30.51
C LEU A 523 17.59 -36.47 31.80
N PRO A 524 17.25 -37.35 32.75
CA PRO A 524 18.02 -37.55 33.97
C PRO A 524 19.31 -38.35 33.72
N VAL A 525 19.42 -39.00 32.57
CA VAL A 525 20.61 -39.73 32.11
C VAL A 525 21.60 -38.73 31.50
N PRO A 526 22.88 -38.73 31.90
CA PRO A 526 23.96 -38.08 31.16
C PRO A 526 23.98 -38.44 29.67
N VAL A 527 23.96 -37.43 28.79
CA VAL A 527 24.05 -37.59 27.33
C VAL A 527 25.09 -36.63 26.74
N MET A 528 26.02 -37.17 25.97
CA MET A 528 26.94 -36.46 25.08
C MET A 528 26.64 -36.80 23.62
N VAL A 529 26.83 -35.83 22.72
CA VAL A 529 26.92 -36.10 21.27
C VAL A 529 28.18 -35.44 20.71
N ILE A 530 28.96 -36.17 19.92
CA ILE A 530 30.12 -35.67 19.16
C ILE A 530 29.83 -35.63 17.65
N ASP A 531 30.48 -34.72 16.92
CA ASP A 531 30.45 -34.67 15.46
C ASP A 531 31.54 -35.51 14.78
N SER A 532 31.50 -35.58 13.44
CA SER A 532 32.50 -36.24 12.57
C SER A 532 33.92 -35.63 12.60
N ARG A 533 34.22 -34.77 13.59
CA ARG A 533 35.55 -34.23 13.91
C ARG A 533 35.89 -34.41 15.39
N HIS A 534 35.21 -35.32 16.08
CA HIS A 534 35.33 -35.57 17.51
C HIS A 534 35.10 -34.31 18.36
N LYS A 535 34.22 -33.40 17.91
CA LYS A 535 33.84 -32.23 18.70
C LYS A 535 32.50 -32.43 19.36
N VAL A 536 32.41 -32.14 20.65
CA VAL A 536 31.15 -32.18 21.39
C VAL A 536 30.18 -31.14 20.82
N VAL A 537 29.03 -31.60 20.35
CA VAL A 537 27.91 -30.76 19.89
C VAL A 537 26.73 -30.77 20.86
N HIS A 538 26.70 -31.70 21.81
CA HIS A 538 25.72 -31.70 22.91
C HIS A 538 26.32 -32.27 24.20
N TRP A 539 25.98 -31.64 25.33
CA TRP A 539 26.43 -32.00 26.68
C TRP A 539 25.29 -31.64 27.64
N ASN A 540 24.48 -32.61 28.05
CA ASN A 540 23.23 -32.31 28.76
C ASN A 540 23.44 -32.00 30.25
N ARG A 541 22.40 -31.49 30.92
CA ARG A 541 22.48 -31.07 32.34
C ARG A 541 22.79 -32.22 33.31
N ALA A 542 22.48 -33.46 32.94
CA ALA A 542 22.89 -34.63 33.71
C ALA A 542 24.38 -34.94 33.51
N MET A 543 24.93 -34.74 32.31
CA MET A 543 26.37 -34.80 32.03
C MET A 543 27.15 -33.76 32.84
N GLU A 544 26.68 -32.51 32.91
CA GLU A 544 27.32 -31.46 33.70
C GLU A 544 27.48 -31.87 35.18
N ARG A 545 26.47 -32.56 35.74
CA ARG A 545 26.47 -33.01 37.13
C ARG A 545 27.42 -34.17 37.42
N ILE A 546 27.57 -35.12 36.48
CA ILE A 546 28.43 -36.30 36.70
C ILE A 546 29.90 -36.02 36.35
N SER A 547 30.14 -35.15 35.36
CA SER A 547 31.47 -34.73 34.91
C SER A 547 32.07 -33.58 35.72
N GLY A 548 31.23 -32.78 36.38
CA GLY A 548 31.63 -31.53 37.03
C GLY A 548 31.88 -30.35 36.08
N ARG A 549 31.74 -30.53 34.76
CA ARG A 549 32.06 -29.50 33.74
C ARG A 549 30.83 -28.94 33.06
N ALA A 550 30.75 -27.61 32.98
CA ALA A 550 29.66 -26.91 32.30
C ALA A 550 29.69 -27.17 30.79
N ALA A 551 28.52 -27.25 30.15
CA ALA A 551 28.39 -27.49 28.72
C ALA A 551 29.14 -26.44 27.87
N SER A 552 29.19 -25.19 28.35
CA SER A 552 29.92 -24.08 27.72
C SER A 552 31.45 -24.21 27.70
N GLU A 553 32.03 -25.11 28.52
CA GLU A 553 33.47 -25.38 28.52
C GLU A 553 33.85 -26.52 27.55
N VAL A 554 32.91 -27.43 27.29
CA VAL A 554 33.17 -28.69 26.59
C VAL A 554 32.65 -28.66 25.15
N ILE A 555 31.52 -28.00 24.88
CA ILE A 555 30.95 -27.91 23.52
C ILE A 555 31.94 -27.19 22.57
N GLY A 556 32.15 -27.79 21.39
CA GLY A 556 33.14 -27.36 20.40
C GLY A 556 34.57 -27.85 20.65
N THR A 557 34.84 -28.47 21.80
CA THR A 557 36.14 -29.10 22.13
C THR A 557 36.15 -30.60 21.82
N SER A 558 37.33 -31.22 21.90
CA SER A 558 37.57 -32.67 21.81
C SER A 558 38.18 -33.19 23.12
N ASP A 559 37.84 -32.52 24.23
CA ASP A 559 38.38 -32.77 25.58
C ASP A 559 37.39 -33.52 26.49
N HIS A 560 36.36 -34.13 25.91
CA HIS A 560 35.28 -34.85 26.61
C HIS A 560 35.73 -36.07 27.41
N TRP A 561 36.93 -36.59 27.14
CA TRP A 561 37.58 -37.64 27.91
C TRP A 561 38.11 -37.17 29.27
N ARG A 562 38.44 -35.86 29.44
CA ARG A 562 39.11 -35.33 30.65
C ARG A 562 38.36 -35.53 31.97
N PRO A 563 37.02 -35.43 32.04
CA PRO A 563 36.30 -35.76 33.26
C PRO A 563 36.47 -37.22 33.69
N PHE A 564 36.73 -38.12 32.73
CA PHE A 564 36.63 -39.57 32.87
C PHE A 564 38.00 -40.25 33.02
N TYR A 565 39.04 -39.74 32.35
CA TYR A 565 40.37 -40.35 32.28
C TYR A 565 41.48 -39.31 32.55
N PRO A 566 42.57 -39.68 33.27
CA PRO A 566 43.65 -38.75 33.61
C PRO A 566 44.56 -38.41 32.42
N ASP A 567 44.70 -39.36 31.48
CA ASP A 567 45.45 -39.24 30.24
C ASP A 567 44.50 -39.25 29.03
N ILE A 568 44.99 -38.82 27.86
CA ILE A 568 44.22 -38.81 26.61
C ILE A 568 43.70 -40.22 26.32
N HIS A 569 42.38 -40.38 26.30
CA HIS A 569 41.71 -41.65 26.09
C HIS A 569 40.53 -41.45 25.13
N PRO A 570 40.42 -42.20 24.02
CA PRO A 570 39.22 -42.14 23.19
C PRO A 570 38.03 -42.69 23.99
N THR A 571 36.89 -42.00 24.00
CA THR A 571 35.69 -42.54 24.66
C THR A 571 34.96 -43.51 23.72
N LEU A 572 33.92 -44.18 24.21
CA LEU A 572 33.21 -45.15 23.37
C LEU A 572 32.48 -44.45 22.21
N ALA A 573 32.10 -43.16 22.36
CA ALA A 573 31.64 -42.32 21.26
C ALA A 573 32.67 -42.19 20.12
N ASP A 574 33.93 -41.88 20.43
CA ASP A 574 34.98 -41.70 19.42
C ASP A 574 35.19 -42.97 18.60
N LEU A 575 35.32 -44.10 19.29
CA LEU A 575 35.56 -45.39 18.65
C LEU A 575 34.34 -45.85 17.82
N VAL A 576 33.12 -45.56 18.26
CA VAL A 576 31.88 -45.84 17.52
C VAL A 576 31.68 -44.90 16.33
N LEU A 577 32.24 -43.69 16.37
CA LEU A 577 32.27 -42.75 15.25
C LEU A 577 33.23 -43.23 14.15
N ASP A 578 34.44 -43.66 14.53
CA ASP A 578 35.47 -44.19 13.63
C ASP A 578 35.17 -45.60 13.11
N GLY A 579 34.46 -46.41 13.91
CA GLY A 579 34.23 -47.84 13.66
C GLY A 579 35.43 -48.74 14.03
N ASP A 580 36.39 -48.24 14.82
CA ASP A 580 37.60 -48.97 15.20
C ASP A 580 37.34 -49.97 16.35
N TYR A 581 36.87 -51.15 15.97
CA TYR A 581 36.63 -52.26 16.91
C TYR A 581 37.91 -52.80 17.58
N ASP A 582 39.07 -52.70 16.93
CA ASP A 582 40.35 -53.18 17.48
C ASP A 582 40.82 -52.26 18.61
N ALA A 583 40.66 -50.94 18.44
CA ALA A 583 40.88 -49.97 19.50
C ALA A 583 39.88 -50.13 20.66
N MET A 584 38.62 -50.50 20.39
CA MET A 584 37.65 -50.81 21.46
C MET A 584 38.14 -51.99 22.31
N GLU A 585 38.50 -53.12 21.70
CA GLU A 585 38.96 -54.29 22.46
C GLU A 585 40.26 -53.99 23.22
N LYS A 586 41.17 -53.20 22.62
CA LYS A 586 42.40 -52.74 23.29
C LYS A 586 42.14 -51.86 24.52
N HIS A 587 41.16 -50.94 24.46
CA HIS A 587 40.90 -49.97 25.55
C HIS A 587 39.88 -50.48 26.59
N TYR A 588 38.91 -51.31 26.19
CA TYR A 588 37.78 -51.75 27.02
C TYR A 588 37.58 -53.27 27.09
N GLY A 589 38.27 -54.07 26.27
CA GLY A 589 38.00 -55.51 26.08
C GLY A 589 38.12 -56.40 27.33
N ALA A 590 38.94 -56.00 28.30
CA ALA A 590 39.05 -56.70 29.59
C ALA A 590 37.86 -56.47 30.54
N LYS A 591 36.98 -55.49 30.26
CA LYS A 591 35.97 -54.98 31.20
C LYS A 591 34.52 -55.29 30.81
N GLY A 592 34.30 -55.92 29.66
CA GLY A 592 33.00 -56.49 29.29
C GLY A 592 32.21 -55.70 28.25
N LEU A 593 32.88 -55.19 27.21
CA LEU A 593 32.26 -54.73 25.96
C LEU A 593 31.19 -55.71 25.45
N ARG A 594 30.03 -55.19 25.08
CA ARG A 594 28.91 -55.93 24.47
C ARG A 594 28.30 -55.12 23.34
N ARG A 595 27.65 -55.77 22.37
CA ARG A 595 26.72 -55.09 21.46
C ARG A 595 25.37 -54.99 22.14
N SER A 596 24.69 -53.86 21.99
CA SER A 596 23.34 -53.70 22.56
C SER A 596 22.33 -54.61 21.86
N SER A 597 21.35 -55.08 22.62
CA SER A 597 20.12 -55.69 22.10
C SER A 597 18.98 -54.67 21.92
N LEU A 598 19.16 -53.43 22.39
CA LEU A 598 18.13 -52.39 22.42
C LEU A 598 18.35 -51.28 21.38
N VAL A 599 19.60 -50.99 21.03
CA VAL A 599 19.96 -49.94 20.04
C VAL A 599 20.85 -50.54 18.95
N GLU A 600 20.38 -50.50 17.70
CA GLU A 600 21.07 -51.17 16.60
C GLU A 600 22.45 -50.55 16.31
N GLY A 601 23.47 -51.40 16.31
CA GLY A 601 24.86 -51.00 16.04
C GLY A 601 25.52 -50.22 17.18
N SER A 602 24.89 -50.11 18.35
CA SER A 602 25.52 -49.52 19.53
C SER A 602 26.32 -50.55 20.33
N ILE A 603 27.18 -50.03 21.21
CA ILE A 603 28.12 -50.79 22.02
C ILE A 603 27.95 -50.35 23.48
N GLU A 604 27.97 -51.32 24.39
CA GLU A 604 27.78 -51.15 25.81
C GLU A 604 29.03 -51.58 26.59
N CYS A 605 29.36 -50.90 27.70
CA CYS A 605 30.46 -51.28 28.58
C CYS A 605 30.16 -50.90 30.05
N GLU A 606 30.72 -51.65 31.00
CA GLU A 606 30.81 -51.26 32.42
C GLU A 606 32.26 -50.86 32.75
N ASP A 607 32.48 -49.82 33.55
CA ASP A 607 33.80 -49.48 34.09
C ASP A 607 33.72 -48.83 35.49
N LEU A 608 34.85 -48.80 36.20
CA LEU A 608 35.03 -48.10 37.48
C LEU A 608 35.71 -46.75 37.24
N PHE A 609 34.93 -45.69 37.36
CA PHE A 609 35.30 -44.30 37.12
C PHE A 609 35.69 -43.60 38.43
N TRP A 610 36.84 -42.91 38.48
CA TRP A 610 37.34 -42.28 39.72
C TRP A 610 37.13 -40.76 39.83
N GLY A 611 37.10 -40.06 38.70
CA GLY A 611 36.78 -38.64 38.58
C GLY A 611 37.71 -37.66 39.31
N GLU A 612 37.43 -36.37 39.12
CA GLU A 612 38.13 -35.29 39.84
C GLU A 612 37.80 -35.28 41.35
N SER A 613 36.78 -36.03 41.79
CA SER A 613 36.40 -36.16 43.21
C SER A 613 37.11 -37.29 43.96
N GLY A 614 37.83 -38.20 43.27
CA GLY A 614 38.55 -39.31 43.88
C GLY A 614 37.66 -40.46 44.44
N HIS A 615 36.34 -40.39 44.28
CA HIS A 615 35.42 -41.43 44.68
C HIS A 615 35.05 -42.33 43.50
N GLY A 616 35.47 -43.60 43.55
CA GLY A 616 35.13 -44.62 42.56
C GLY A 616 33.62 -44.85 42.42
N ARG A 617 33.09 -44.63 41.21
CA ARG A 617 31.72 -44.92 40.79
C ARG A 617 31.72 -46.02 39.74
N HIS A 618 30.83 -46.99 39.85
CA HIS A 618 30.57 -47.92 38.75
C HIS A 618 29.64 -47.25 37.75
N LEU A 619 30.13 -47.01 36.54
CA LEU A 619 29.33 -46.45 35.46
C LEU A 619 29.14 -47.50 34.35
N TYR A 620 27.94 -47.50 33.77
CA TYR A 620 27.59 -48.25 32.57
C TYR A 620 27.35 -47.26 31.43
N PHE A 621 27.94 -47.55 30.27
CA PHE A 621 27.96 -46.66 29.11
C PHE A 621 27.32 -47.34 27.91
N ILE A 622 26.59 -46.57 27.08
CA ILE A 622 26.16 -46.99 25.74
C ILE A 622 26.57 -45.92 24.74
N ALA A 623 27.32 -46.28 23.70
CA ALA A 623 27.64 -45.41 22.57
C ALA A 623 27.03 -45.94 21.26
N ALA A 624 26.35 -45.06 20.52
CA ALA A 624 25.62 -45.40 19.30
C ALA A 624 25.94 -44.43 18.13
N PRO A 625 26.06 -44.93 16.88
CA PRO A 625 26.34 -44.10 15.72
C PRO A 625 25.04 -43.47 15.18
N ILE A 626 25.05 -42.15 15.02
CA ILE A 626 23.97 -41.41 14.33
C ILE A 626 24.35 -41.29 12.85
N LYS A 627 23.43 -41.69 11.97
CA LYS A 627 23.64 -41.79 10.52
C LYS A 627 22.84 -40.75 9.73
N ASP A 628 23.32 -40.42 8.53
CA ASP A 628 22.55 -39.68 7.53
C ASP A 628 21.58 -40.59 6.74
N GLU A 629 20.80 -39.98 5.85
CA GLU A 629 19.86 -40.68 4.94
C GLU A 629 20.55 -41.69 3.99
N HIS A 630 21.88 -41.60 3.84
CA HIS A 630 22.70 -42.50 3.02
C HIS A 630 23.38 -43.59 3.87
N GLY A 631 23.04 -43.69 5.17
CA GLY A 631 23.58 -44.68 6.11
C GLY A 631 24.99 -44.37 6.62
N ARG A 632 25.58 -43.22 6.29
CA ARG A 632 26.92 -42.81 6.71
C ARG A 632 26.87 -42.28 8.13
N VAL A 633 27.82 -42.67 8.98
CA VAL A 633 27.92 -42.12 10.33
C VAL A 633 28.35 -40.64 10.24
N ILE A 634 27.60 -39.76 10.90
CA ILE A 634 27.83 -38.30 10.90
C ILE A 634 28.09 -37.74 12.30
N ARG A 635 27.68 -38.47 13.34
CA ARG A 635 27.83 -38.15 14.76
C ARG A 635 27.82 -39.45 15.57
N ALA A 636 28.29 -39.41 16.81
CA ALA A 636 28.06 -40.48 17.80
C ALA A 636 27.41 -39.88 19.06
N VAL A 637 26.51 -40.62 19.67
CA VAL A 637 25.89 -40.30 20.98
C VAL A 637 26.40 -41.31 22.01
N GLU A 638 26.76 -40.82 23.20
CA GLU A 638 27.18 -41.66 24.33
C GLU A 638 26.38 -41.26 25.57
N THR A 639 25.82 -42.27 26.24
CA THR A 639 25.02 -42.13 27.46
C THR A 639 25.68 -42.88 28.60
N LEU A 640 25.55 -42.35 29.83
CA LEU A 640 26.22 -42.87 31.01
C LEU A 640 25.19 -43.06 32.14
N ILE A 641 25.21 -44.20 32.82
CA ILE A 641 24.33 -44.50 33.96
C ILE A 641 25.21 -44.85 35.16
N ASP A 642 24.99 -44.17 36.29
CA ASP A 642 25.64 -44.52 37.56
C ASP A 642 24.92 -45.73 38.17
N ILE A 643 25.62 -46.86 38.25
CA ILE A 643 25.14 -48.14 38.79
C ILE A 643 25.84 -48.51 40.11
N THR A 644 26.50 -47.55 40.76
CA THR A 644 27.25 -47.77 42.01
C THR A 644 26.34 -48.35 43.11
N ASP A 645 25.17 -47.77 43.33
CA ASP A 645 24.21 -48.26 44.33
C ASP A 645 23.67 -49.65 43.99
N GLN A 646 23.46 -49.95 42.69
CA GLN A 646 23.06 -51.28 42.24
C GLN A 646 24.15 -52.32 42.53
N LYS A 647 25.42 -52.01 42.25
CA LYS A 647 26.56 -52.92 42.54
C LYS A 647 26.79 -53.10 44.04
N ASN A 648 26.57 -52.06 44.84
CA ASN A 648 26.63 -52.15 46.30
C ASN A 648 25.52 -53.06 46.85
N LEU A 649 24.28 -52.87 46.38
CA LEU A 649 23.14 -53.71 46.77
C LEU A 649 23.28 -55.16 46.27
N GLU A 650 23.85 -55.38 45.08
CA GLU A 650 24.18 -56.72 44.57
C GLU A 650 25.17 -57.45 45.48
N GLN A 651 26.17 -56.74 46.01
CA GLN A 651 27.12 -57.28 46.99
C GLN A 651 26.47 -57.52 48.36
N GLU A 652 25.61 -56.63 48.84
CA GLU A 652 24.88 -56.79 50.11
C GLU A 652 23.91 -57.99 50.07
N LEU A 653 23.10 -58.11 49.02
CA LEU A 653 22.22 -59.27 48.79
C LEU A 653 23.02 -60.58 48.69
N ARG A 654 24.21 -60.54 48.08
CA ARG A 654 25.11 -61.70 48.00
C ARG A 654 25.68 -62.09 49.36
N LEU A 655 25.97 -61.13 50.24
CA LEU A 655 26.40 -61.38 51.62
C LEU A 655 25.25 -61.99 52.44
N LEU A 656 24.06 -61.37 52.42
CA LEU A 656 22.86 -61.88 53.10
C LEU A 656 22.51 -63.32 52.65
N SER A 657 22.71 -63.65 51.37
CA SER A 657 22.49 -65.02 50.87
C SER A 657 23.46 -66.07 51.44
N VAL A 658 24.61 -65.69 52.02
CA VAL A 658 25.64 -66.64 52.50
C VAL A 658 25.90 -66.59 54.01
N THR A 659 25.50 -65.53 54.71
CA THR A 659 25.61 -65.43 56.19
C THR A 659 24.29 -65.67 56.92
N ASP A 660 24.37 -65.93 58.23
CA ASP A 660 23.26 -65.90 59.19
C ASP A 660 23.14 -64.50 59.81
N GLU A 661 21.94 -63.93 59.81
CA GLU A 661 21.71 -62.52 60.19
C GLU A 661 22.05 -62.20 61.66
N LEU A 662 21.83 -63.15 62.57
CA LEU A 662 22.05 -62.95 64.00
C LEU A 662 23.54 -63.01 64.38
N THR A 663 24.26 -63.96 63.80
CA THR A 663 25.64 -64.31 64.21
C THR A 663 26.70 -63.78 63.25
N GLY A 664 26.30 -63.36 62.05
CA GLY A 664 27.19 -62.93 60.97
C GLY A 664 28.12 -64.02 60.42
N LEU A 665 28.04 -65.25 60.94
CA LEU A 665 28.76 -66.44 60.43
C LEU A 665 28.14 -66.91 59.12
N TYR A 666 28.74 -67.90 58.46
CA TYR A 666 28.10 -68.54 57.32
C TYR A 666 26.77 -69.21 57.73
N ASN A 667 25.78 -69.18 56.84
CA ASN A 667 24.53 -69.90 57.04
C ASN A 667 24.63 -71.37 56.61
N LYS A 668 23.72 -72.19 57.13
CA LYS A 668 23.64 -73.63 56.86
C LYS A 668 23.68 -73.98 55.37
N ARG A 669 23.01 -73.18 54.51
CA ARG A 669 22.94 -73.41 53.06
C ARG A 669 24.31 -73.24 52.38
N PHE A 670 25.03 -72.15 52.70
CA PHE A 670 26.38 -71.93 52.18
C PHE A 670 27.36 -72.99 52.70
N PHE A 671 27.23 -73.37 53.98
CA PHE A 671 28.04 -74.43 54.58
C PHE A 671 27.89 -75.78 53.86
N HIS A 672 26.67 -76.30 53.66
CA HIS A 672 26.47 -77.56 52.93
C HIS A 672 27.10 -77.50 51.52
N ALA A 673 26.85 -76.43 50.76
CA ALA A 673 27.41 -76.27 49.41
C ALA A 673 28.95 -76.14 49.38
N THR A 674 29.58 -75.71 50.48
CA THR A 674 31.04 -75.57 50.58
C THR A 674 31.71 -76.82 51.13
N VAL A 675 31.05 -77.57 52.02
CA VAL A 675 31.55 -78.84 52.56
C VAL A 675 31.77 -79.85 51.43
N ASP A 676 30.84 -80.01 50.49
CA ASP A 676 31.02 -80.92 49.35
C ASP A 676 32.26 -80.56 48.50
N ARG A 677 32.41 -79.26 48.21
CA ARG A 677 33.55 -78.74 47.43
C ARG A 677 34.89 -78.97 48.13
N GLU A 678 34.97 -78.69 49.43
CA GLU A 678 36.20 -78.93 50.20
C GLU A 678 36.45 -80.43 50.40
N MET A 679 35.43 -81.28 50.44
CA MET A 679 35.57 -82.75 50.43
C MET A 679 36.12 -83.27 49.10
N GLU A 680 35.70 -82.72 47.95
CA GLU A 680 36.30 -83.04 46.64
C GLU A 680 37.77 -82.61 46.56
N ILE A 681 38.09 -81.40 47.03
CA ILE A 681 39.46 -80.88 47.09
C ILE A 681 40.32 -81.76 48.00
N ALA A 682 39.83 -82.09 49.20
CA ALA A 682 40.50 -82.93 50.18
C ALA A 682 40.83 -84.32 49.60
N ARG A 683 39.85 -85.02 49.00
CA ARG A 683 40.08 -86.32 48.35
C ARG A 683 41.07 -86.20 47.17
N ARG A 684 40.89 -85.21 46.30
CA ARG A 684 41.69 -85.04 45.06
C ARG A 684 43.18 -84.75 45.34
N PHE A 685 43.48 -84.04 46.42
CA PHE A 685 44.86 -83.65 46.77
C PHE A 685 45.42 -84.42 47.98
N GLY A 686 44.71 -85.43 48.50
CA GLY A 686 45.12 -86.20 49.67
C GLY A 686 45.25 -85.37 50.96
N GLN A 687 44.48 -84.27 51.06
CA GLN A 687 44.57 -83.32 52.17
C GLN A 687 43.58 -83.68 53.29
N PRO A 688 43.97 -83.58 54.57
CA PRO A 688 43.06 -83.85 55.69
C PRO A 688 41.99 -82.77 55.78
N LEU A 689 40.79 -83.15 56.21
CA LEU A 689 39.64 -82.26 56.41
C LEU A 689 38.95 -82.68 57.70
N ALA A 690 38.75 -81.73 58.62
CA ALA A 690 38.04 -81.97 59.88
C ALA A 690 36.78 -81.14 59.98
N LEU A 691 35.77 -81.67 60.67
CA LEU A 691 34.50 -81.02 60.96
C LEU A 691 34.27 -81.02 62.48
N LEU A 692 34.01 -79.84 63.03
CA LEU A 692 33.55 -79.65 64.39
C LEU A 692 32.04 -79.39 64.36
N MET A 693 31.29 -80.04 65.25
CA MET A 693 29.90 -79.68 65.59
C MET A 693 29.87 -79.22 67.05
N LEU A 694 29.25 -78.07 67.32
CA LEU A 694 29.29 -77.36 68.58
C LEU A 694 27.87 -77.02 69.06
N ASP A 695 27.63 -77.11 70.37
CA ASP A 695 26.34 -76.83 70.99
C ASP A 695 26.52 -76.12 72.34
N LEU A 696 25.76 -75.05 72.56
CA LEU A 696 25.80 -74.26 73.78
C LEU A 696 25.07 -74.97 74.92
N ASP A 697 25.85 -75.45 75.89
CA ASP A 697 25.38 -76.31 76.97
C ASP A 697 24.25 -75.65 77.78
N ARG A 698 23.05 -76.23 77.67
CA ARG A 698 21.82 -75.77 78.37
C ARG A 698 21.35 -74.39 77.92
N PHE A 699 21.65 -73.95 76.70
CA PHE A 699 21.21 -72.64 76.19
C PHE A 699 19.70 -72.42 76.28
N LYS A 700 18.87 -73.46 76.08
CA LYS A 700 17.44 -73.37 76.42
C LYS A 700 17.17 -72.86 77.84
N GLN A 701 17.87 -73.34 78.87
CA GLN A 701 17.68 -72.86 80.26
C GLN A 701 18.09 -71.40 80.44
N TYR A 702 19.08 -70.93 79.67
CA TYR A 702 19.47 -69.52 79.63
C TYR A 702 18.34 -68.67 79.02
N ASN A 703 17.75 -69.10 77.90
CA ASN A 703 16.60 -68.44 77.28
C ASN A 703 15.36 -68.45 78.18
N ASP A 704 15.05 -69.59 78.81
CA ASP A 704 13.94 -69.74 79.76
C ASP A 704 14.11 -68.84 81.01
N THR A 705 15.33 -68.35 81.29
CA THR A 705 15.65 -67.48 82.45
C THR A 705 15.77 -65.98 82.09
N PHE A 706 16.36 -65.65 80.94
CA PHE A 706 16.70 -64.26 80.54
C PHE A 706 15.94 -63.76 79.31
N GLY A 707 15.12 -64.61 78.68
CA GLY A 707 14.38 -64.30 77.47
C GLY A 707 15.23 -64.38 76.19
N HIS A 708 14.55 -64.59 75.05
CA HIS A 708 15.21 -64.81 73.76
C HIS A 708 16.15 -63.67 73.34
N LEU A 709 15.84 -62.40 73.65
CA LEU A 709 16.68 -61.26 73.30
C LEU A 709 18.05 -61.24 73.98
N GLU A 710 18.18 -61.81 75.19
CA GLU A 710 19.48 -62.00 75.84
C GLU A 710 20.18 -63.27 75.35
N GLY A 711 19.40 -64.28 74.92
CA GLY A 711 19.87 -65.46 74.19
C GLY A 711 20.53 -65.11 72.86
N ASP A 712 19.88 -64.27 72.07
CA ASP A 712 20.37 -63.80 70.77
C ASP A 712 21.71 -63.05 70.91
N LYS A 713 21.85 -62.22 71.95
CA LYS A 713 23.13 -61.59 72.30
C LYS A 713 24.21 -62.61 72.67
N ALA A 714 23.86 -63.66 73.41
CA ALA A 714 24.80 -64.71 73.77
C ALA A 714 25.23 -65.55 72.55
N LEU A 715 24.33 -65.81 71.58
CA LEU A 715 24.65 -66.45 70.30
C LEU A 715 25.58 -65.59 69.45
N ALA A 716 25.31 -64.29 69.34
CA ALA A 716 26.17 -63.34 68.62
C ALA A 716 27.56 -63.22 69.27
N GLN A 717 27.64 -63.17 70.61
CA GLN A 717 28.91 -63.12 71.33
C GLN A 717 29.69 -64.44 71.20
N PHE A 718 29.03 -65.59 71.30
CA PHE A 718 29.64 -66.91 71.03
C PHE A 718 30.19 -66.99 69.60
N ALA A 719 29.43 -66.55 68.61
CA ALA A 719 29.86 -66.51 67.22
C ALA A 719 31.10 -65.62 67.01
N GLY A 720 31.15 -64.46 67.69
CA GLY A 720 32.33 -63.60 67.73
C GLY A 720 33.56 -64.31 68.33
N VAL A 721 33.38 -65.06 69.42
CA VAL A 721 34.45 -65.89 70.02
C VAL A 721 34.92 -66.97 69.05
N VAL A 722 34.01 -67.74 68.43
CA VAL A 722 34.38 -68.77 67.44
C VAL A 722 35.16 -68.14 66.27
N ARG A 723 34.65 -67.04 65.69
CA ARG A 723 35.33 -66.31 64.60
C ARG A 723 36.72 -65.81 65.00
N GLY A 724 36.91 -65.34 66.23
CA GLY A 724 38.21 -64.88 66.73
C GLY A 724 39.21 -66.00 67.05
N VAL A 725 38.74 -67.24 67.17
CA VAL A 725 39.57 -68.42 67.53
C VAL A 725 40.00 -69.24 66.31
N VAL A 726 39.27 -69.17 65.19
CA VAL A 726 39.56 -69.91 63.95
C VAL A 726 40.40 -69.09 62.96
N ARG A 727 41.02 -69.76 61.99
CA ARG A 727 41.83 -69.15 60.92
C ARG A 727 40.94 -68.57 59.82
N ALA A 728 41.46 -67.65 59.00
CA ALA A 728 40.74 -67.10 57.85
C ALA A 728 40.44 -68.12 56.71
N ALA A 729 41.00 -69.33 56.79
CA ALA A 729 40.70 -70.45 55.88
C ALA A 729 39.68 -71.45 56.47
N ASP A 730 39.34 -71.30 57.76
CA ASP A 730 38.37 -72.13 58.46
C ASP A 730 36.96 -71.55 58.23
N LEU A 731 35.93 -72.39 58.18
CA LEU A 731 34.57 -71.97 57.82
C LEU A 731 33.61 -72.15 59.02
N PRO A 732 33.50 -71.13 59.91
CA PRO A 732 32.53 -71.14 60.99
C PRO A 732 31.12 -70.81 60.47
N CYS A 733 30.15 -71.64 60.85
CA CYS A 733 28.78 -71.63 60.40
C CYS A 733 27.83 -71.74 61.60
N ARG A 734 26.67 -71.07 61.55
CA ARG A 734 25.54 -71.41 62.43
C ARG A 734 24.73 -72.52 61.77
N TYR A 735 24.64 -73.68 62.40
CA TYR A 735 24.03 -74.88 61.80
C TYR A 735 22.51 -74.94 62.06
N GLY A 736 22.05 -74.41 63.19
CA GLY A 736 20.64 -74.18 63.49
C GLY A 736 20.39 -73.90 64.97
N GLY A 737 19.60 -72.87 65.30
CA GLY A 737 19.25 -72.57 66.70
C GLY A 737 20.46 -72.26 67.58
N GLU A 738 20.80 -73.18 68.49
CA GLU A 738 21.95 -73.18 69.41
C GLU A 738 23.15 -74.03 68.91
N GLU A 739 23.03 -74.65 67.74
CA GLU A 739 24.04 -75.50 67.09
C GLU A 739 24.88 -74.72 66.06
N PHE A 740 26.18 -74.97 66.05
CA PHE A 740 27.17 -74.37 65.16
C PHE A 740 28.10 -75.43 64.59
N ALA A 741 28.65 -75.18 63.41
CA ALA A 741 29.62 -76.05 62.76
C ALA A 741 30.88 -75.26 62.40
N VAL A 742 32.05 -75.89 62.41
CA VAL A 742 33.29 -75.33 61.85
C VAL A 742 33.94 -76.37 60.96
N LEU A 743 34.06 -76.09 59.67
CA LEU A 743 34.89 -76.88 58.77
C LEU A 743 36.34 -76.38 58.84
N LEU A 744 37.30 -77.29 58.99
CA LEU A 744 38.73 -77.02 59.04
C LEU A 744 39.44 -77.70 57.86
N PRO A 745 39.60 -77.01 56.72
CA PRO A 745 40.41 -77.49 55.61
C PRO A 745 41.87 -77.73 56.04
N ARG A 746 42.52 -78.73 55.43
CA ARG A 746 43.96 -79.04 55.61
C ARG A 746 44.36 -79.23 57.08
N THR A 747 43.47 -79.78 57.91
CA THR A 747 43.65 -79.90 59.35
C THR A 747 43.42 -81.35 59.78
N GLU A 748 44.42 -81.95 60.45
CA GLU A 748 44.32 -83.34 60.94
C GLU A 748 43.52 -83.47 62.24
N ARG A 749 43.12 -84.69 62.60
CA ARG A 749 42.37 -84.97 63.85
C ARG A 749 43.03 -84.39 65.09
N ALA A 750 44.35 -84.52 65.23
CA ALA A 750 45.07 -84.00 66.40
C ALA A 750 45.00 -82.47 66.48
N GLU A 751 45.17 -81.78 65.36
CA GLU A 751 45.05 -80.32 65.27
C GLU A 751 43.61 -79.84 65.47
N ALA A 752 42.64 -80.55 64.89
CA ALA A 752 41.21 -80.25 65.04
C ALA A 752 40.74 -80.36 66.49
N MET A 753 41.24 -81.36 67.24
CA MET A 753 41.01 -81.46 68.69
C MET A 753 41.61 -80.27 69.46
N VAL A 754 42.78 -79.76 69.06
CA VAL A 754 43.40 -78.56 69.67
C VAL A 754 42.62 -77.29 69.33
N VAL A 755 42.13 -77.13 68.10
CA VAL A 755 41.25 -76.02 67.71
C VAL A 755 39.92 -76.07 68.47
N ALA A 756 39.31 -77.25 68.56
CA ALA A 756 38.08 -77.46 69.34
C ALA A 756 38.27 -77.12 70.82
N GLU A 757 39.35 -77.58 71.46
CA GLU A 757 39.60 -77.29 72.88
C GLU A 757 39.92 -75.80 73.11
N ARG A 758 40.57 -75.14 72.14
CA ARG A 758 40.78 -73.68 72.17
C ARG A 758 39.46 -72.92 72.07
N ILE A 759 38.51 -73.36 71.24
CA ILE A 759 37.14 -72.80 71.20
C ILE A 759 36.44 -73.04 72.54
N ARG A 760 36.48 -74.27 73.06
CA ARG A 760 35.84 -74.64 74.34
C ARG A 760 36.34 -73.76 75.50
N ALA A 761 37.65 -73.62 75.65
CA ALA A 761 38.26 -72.80 76.70
C ALA A 761 37.94 -71.30 76.53
N ALA A 762 37.91 -70.79 75.30
CA ALA A 762 37.54 -69.40 75.03
C ALA A 762 36.06 -69.10 75.35
N VAL A 763 35.17 -70.08 75.14
CA VAL A 763 33.74 -69.99 75.48
C VAL A 763 33.51 -70.18 76.99
N GLU A 764 34.24 -71.05 77.66
CA GLU A 764 34.21 -71.16 79.14
C GLU A 764 34.72 -69.89 79.84
N ALA A 765 35.64 -69.16 79.20
CA ALA A 765 36.10 -67.83 79.62
C ALA A 765 35.14 -66.69 79.22
N MET A 766 34.09 -66.96 78.44
CA MET A 766 33.12 -65.94 78.00
C MET A 766 32.17 -65.57 79.14
N ASP A 767 32.48 -64.46 79.81
CA ASP A 767 31.59 -63.86 80.81
C ASP A 767 30.43 -63.13 80.13
N LEU A 768 29.22 -63.68 80.26
CA LEU A 768 27.96 -63.06 79.83
C LEU A 768 27.35 -62.24 80.98
N TRP A 769 26.64 -61.16 80.62
CA TRP A 769 26.02 -60.24 81.59
C TRP A 769 24.55 -59.92 81.24
N PRO A 770 23.69 -60.95 81.09
CA PRO A 770 22.27 -60.74 80.77
C PRO A 770 21.57 -59.87 81.81
N VAL A 771 20.59 -59.10 81.33
CA VAL A 771 19.63 -58.39 82.18
C VAL A 771 18.56 -59.39 82.65
N ALA A 772 18.41 -59.56 83.96
CA ALA A 772 17.34 -60.38 84.53
C ALA A 772 16.02 -59.61 84.65
N ALA A 773 14.92 -60.30 84.97
CA ALA A 773 13.58 -59.72 85.09
C ALA A 773 13.44 -58.65 86.21
N ASP A 774 14.42 -58.54 87.09
CA ASP A 774 14.57 -57.48 88.11
C ASP A 774 15.29 -56.21 87.59
N GLY A 775 15.72 -56.21 86.32
CA GLY A 775 16.49 -55.14 85.68
C GLY A 775 18.00 -55.16 86.00
N GLN A 776 18.48 -56.09 86.82
CA GLN A 776 19.90 -56.17 87.18
C GLN A 776 20.69 -57.07 86.20
N ARG A 777 21.94 -56.69 85.93
CA ARG A 777 22.86 -57.53 85.15
C ARG A 777 23.47 -58.61 86.03
N GLN A 778 23.14 -59.87 85.73
CA GLN A 778 23.66 -61.01 86.47
C GLN A 778 24.80 -61.66 85.69
N LYS A 779 25.97 -61.83 86.32
CA LYS A 779 27.10 -62.51 85.68
C LYS A 779 26.76 -64.00 85.46
N ARG A 780 26.82 -64.46 84.22
CA ARG A 780 26.58 -65.85 83.82
C ARG A 780 27.70 -66.36 82.92
N ARG A 781 27.83 -67.68 82.87
CA ARG A 781 28.71 -68.41 81.95
C ARG A 781 27.89 -69.50 81.30
N VAL A 782 28.22 -69.79 80.04
CA VAL A 782 27.67 -70.90 79.27
C VAL A 782 28.87 -71.67 78.74
N THR A 783 28.80 -73.00 78.77
CA THR A 783 29.86 -73.86 78.24
C THR A 783 29.46 -74.40 76.88
N VAL A 784 30.38 -75.08 76.19
CA VAL A 784 30.11 -75.68 74.88
C VAL A 784 30.53 -77.15 74.90
N SER A 785 29.64 -78.01 74.41
CA SER A 785 29.99 -79.38 74.03
C SER A 785 30.42 -79.38 72.57
N ILE A 786 31.51 -80.07 72.23
CA ILE A 786 32.05 -80.13 70.86
C ILE A 786 32.30 -81.58 70.44
N GLY A 787 31.73 -81.97 69.31
CA GLY A 787 32.07 -83.18 68.57
C GLY A 787 33.05 -82.89 67.44
N VAL A 788 34.05 -83.76 67.24
CA VAL A 788 35.04 -83.63 66.14
C VAL A 788 35.02 -84.89 65.28
N ALA A 789 34.85 -84.74 63.97
CA ALA A 789 34.98 -85.81 62.97
C ALA A 789 36.03 -85.46 61.91
N CYS A 790 36.54 -86.46 61.20
CA CYS A 790 37.54 -86.25 60.13
C CYS A 790 37.20 -87.06 58.88
N LEU A 791 37.44 -86.46 57.71
CA LEU A 791 37.26 -87.13 56.43
C LEU A 791 38.22 -88.32 56.30
N LYS A 792 37.65 -89.50 56.01
CA LYS A 792 38.37 -90.75 55.81
C LYS A 792 37.76 -91.48 54.62
N GLY A 793 38.57 -91.78 53.60
CA GLY A 793 38.13 -92.46 52.38
C GLY A 793 36.85 -91.84 51.78
N ASP A 794 35.91 -92.70 51.41
CA ASP A 794 34.68 -92.33 50.68
C ASP A 794 33.50 -91.95 51.59
N LEU A 795 33.76 -91.48 52.82
CA LEU A 795 32.70 -90.86 53.65
C LEU A 795 32.07 -89.69 52.88
N ASN A 796 30.74 -89.72 52.71
CA ASN A 796 29.97 -88.62 52.14
C ASN A 796 29.66 -87.54 53.20
N GLN A 797 29.15 -86.39 52.76
CA GLN A 797 28.82 -85.25 53.63
C GLN A 797 27.95 -85.67 54.83
N ASP A 798 26.86 -86.39 54.57
CA ASP A 798 25.94 -86.82 55.62
C ASP A 798 26.65 -87.65 56.69
N ARG A 799 27.50 -88.61 56.30
CA ARG A 799 28.24 -89.44 57.26
C ARG A 799 29.28 -88.64 58.03
N LEU A 800 29.96 -87.67 57.41
CA LEU A 800 30.92 -86.80 58.11
C LEU A 800 30.20 -85.92 59.16
N ILE A 801 29.04 -85.36 58.81
CA ILE A 801 28.20 -84.59 59.73
C ILE A 801 27.66 -85.48 60.86
N ASN A 802 27.12 -86.66 60.54
CA ASN A 802 26.61 -87.60 61.55
C ASN A 802 27.69 -88.11 62.51
N LEU A 803 28.95 -88.29 62.06
CA LEU A 803 30.06 -88.63 62.95
C LEU A 803 30.41 -87.48 63.91
N ALA A 804 30.35 -86.24 63.44
CA ALA A 804 30.58 -85.06 64.29
C ALA A 804 29.44 -84.89 65.32
N ASP A 805 28.19 -85.11 64.91
CA ASP A 805 27.02 -85.06 65.81
C ASP A 805 27.02 -86.21 66.83
N GLN A 806 27.37 -87.44 66.44
CA GLN A 806 27.53 -88.55 67.41
C GLN A 806 28.61 -88.26 68.45
N ALA A 807 29.73 -87.66 68.04
CA ALA A 807 30.78 -87.23 68.96
C ALA A 807 30.32 -86.08 69.89
N LEU A 808 29.51 -85.15 69.37
CA LEU A 808 28.89 -84.07 70.14
C LEU A 808 27.88 -84.62 71.16
N TYR A 809 27.04 -85.58 70.75
CA TYR A 809 26.09 -86.25 71.63
C TYR A 809 26.80 -87.00 72.76
N ALA A 810 27.93 -87.67 72.46
CA ALA A 810 28.78 -88.27 73.48
C ALA A 810 29.38 -87.21 74.43
N ALA A 811 29.79 -86.03 73.93
CA ALA A 811 30.27 -84.93 74.77
C ALA A 811 29.17 -84.41 75.73
N LYS A 812 27.94 -84.27 75.21
CA LYS A 812 26.74 -83.91 76.00
C LYS A 812 26.43 -84.96 77.08
N GLN A 813 26.51 -86.25 76.76
CA GLN A 813 26.24 -87.36 77.71
C GLN A 813 27.33 -87.49 78.78
N ALA A 814 28.62 -87.44 78.41
CA ALA A 814 29.73 -87.68 79.34
C ALA A 814 29.90 -86.61 80.42
N GLY A 815 29.11 -85.52 80.36
CA GLY A 815 29.02 -84.50 81.40
C GLY A 815 29.09 -83.06 80.90
N ARG A 816 28.99 -82.81 79.58
CA ARG A 816 29.08 -81.47 78.94
C ARG A 816 30.43 -80.77 79.13
N ASN A 817 30.58 -79.55 78.61
CA ASN A 817 31.78 -78.73 78.68
C ASN A 817 33.06 -79.48 78.30
N ARG A 818 33.09 -80.08 77.10
CA ARG A 818 34.22 -80.89 76.62
C ARG A 818 34.23 -81.05 75.11
N VAL A 819 35.40 -81.37 74.59
CA VAL A 819 35.58 -81.92 73.25
C VAL A 819 35.59 -83.44 73.32
N ILE A 820 34.85 -84.10 72.43
CA ILE A 820 35.04 -85.52 72.10
C ILE A 820 35.25 -85.64 70.59
N GLY A 821 36.28 -86.37 70.19
CA GLY A 821 36.45 -86.78 68.80
C GLY A 821 35.82 -88.14 68.56
N GLU A 822 35.23 -88.34 67.37
CA GLU A 822 34.73 -89.62 66.84
C GLU A 822 35.45 -90.84 67.42
N CYS A 823 34.73 -91.73 68.10
CA CYS A 823 35.32 -92.99 68.55
C CYS A 823 35.79 -93.78 67.30
N PRO A 824 36.92 -94.49 67.31
CA PRO A 824 37.23 -95.42 66.24
C PRO A 824 36.07 -96.40 66.11
N LEU A 825 35.39 -96.41 64.95
CA LEU A 825 34.49 -97.48 64.62
C LEU A 825 35.29 -98.78 64.74
N ALA A 826 34.76 -99.73 65.52
CA ALA A 826 35.25 -101.09 65.45
C ALA A 826 35.15 -101.54 63.98
N GLN A 827 36.12 -102.33 63.51
CA GLN A 827 36.10 -102.83 62.14
C GLN A 827 34.92 -103.79 61.98
N ASP A 828 33.80 -103.28 61.48
CA ASP A 828 32.66 -104.12 61.09
C ASP A 828 33.14 -105.10 60.02
N GLY A 829 33.21 -106.37 60.41
CA GLY A 829 34.05 -107.36 59.75
C GLY A 829 33.58 -107.73 58.35
N ARG A 830 34.55 -107.80 57.43
CA ARG A 830 34.48 -108.70 56.27
C ARG A 830 35.90 -108.99 55.75
N ASP A 831 36.40 -110.16 56.14
CA ASP A 831 37.18 -111.01 55.24
C ASP A 831 36.27 -111.51 54.09
#